data_AF-A0A0K3A4P2-F1
#
_entry.id   AF-A0A0K3A4P2-F1
#
_cell.length_a   1.000
_cell.length_b   1.000
_cell.length_c   1.000
_cell.angle_alpha   90.00
_cell.angle_beta   90.00
_cell.angle_gamma   90.00
#
_symmetry.space_group_name_H-M   'P 1'
#
loop_
_entity.id
_entity.type
_entity.pdbx_description
1 polymer ?
#
loop_
_entity_poly.entity_id
_entity_poly.type
_entity_poly.pdbx_seq_one_letter_code
_entity_poly.pdbx_strand_id
1 'polypeptide(L)'
;MALSDLTVRQAKAAQKTYSIPDTDGLSLVVTPVGGKSWHLRYYWLGKQKRISLGSYPEIGLREARALRDEARALVAKGINPHTERKQKRHAIKLASDYTFKAVFDAWVEHRAKELKEGRNSTLSQIQRVFGKDVLPSLEKMSIYDIRRPQLLGVLARIERRKAFTTAEKVRTWLGQLFRYALVIVEGMEANPATDLDVVAEPKPPVNHNPYLHLSELPDFLQKLRLYNPRGWQTQLGIRLLFLTGVRTGELRLATPDQFDLDRGLWIIPPQIVKQLQDEMRKAGRRPQDIPPYIVPLSVQAIEIVRYLLRVMRPAQKHLLAHRSELKKRISENTLNAALKRMGYENQLTGHGIRGTISTALNEIGYPKIWVDAQLSHSDPNKVSLAYNHAMYVEPRRRMMQDWADRLDLLEQGHVEDASAHLTIHIEGTPAMAEEPAAIAAASAKGDVSSTPIAVAPSTKGTTFQRLSQVPPPPIRTPKPEASAIQREREEMLAMYESPSCLPVPLFGKLAGKSKDQINRELKAGKLLSISLGNRGQRVPDWQLVPLKHKLAQVLMNQCQGADSWELYRMLTRPHPDLGNCAAIDVVTPTNVVAVVRTIMGGRRHPDASETLSPQAIPGSARQSIRRMNGAAVLESA
;
A
#
# COMPACT_ATOMS: atom_id res chain seq x y z
N MET A 1 -80.40 -38.03 3.03
CA MET A 1 -81.14 -36.77 3.24
C MET A 1 -80.16 -35.62 3.15
N ALA A 2 -80.57 -34.49 2.56
CA ALA A 2 -79.72 -33.30 2.50
C ALA A 2 -79.73 -32.58 3.86
N LEU A 3 -78.56 -32.09 4.29
CA LEU A 3 -78.46 -31.28 5.51
C LEU A 3 -79.13 -29.91 5.32
N SER A 4 -79.72 -29.39 6.40
CA SER A 4 -80.20 -28.00 6.49
C SER A 4 -79.26 -27.17 7.40
N ASP A 5 -79.16 -25.86 7.17
CA ASP A 5 -78.35 -24.97 8.01
C ASP A 5 -78.77 -24.99 9.49
N LEU A 6 -80.07 -25.15 9.76
CA LEU A 6 -80.61 -25.33 11.12
C LEU A 6 -80.05 -26.59 11.78
N THR A 7 -80.04 -27.71 11.07
CA THR A 7 -79.47 -28.99 11.56
C THR A 7 -77.98 -28.88 11.85
N VAL A 8 -77.23 -28.16 11.02
CA VAL A 8 -75.79 -27.92 11.19
C VAL A 8 -75.52 -27.07 12.44
N ARG A 9 -76.31 -26.00 12.64
CA ARG A 9 -76.23 -25.14 13.84
C ARG A 9 -76.56 -25.90 15.12
N GLN A 10 -77.63 -26.70 15.08
CA GLN A 10 -78.14 -27.43 16.25
C GLN A 10 -77.37 -28.71 16.60
N ALA A 11 -76.46 -29.19 15.73
CA ALA A 11 -75.63 -30.35 16.03
C ALA A 11 -74.78 -30.13 17.30
N LYS A 12 -74.99 -30.94 18.34
CA LYS A 12 -74.31 -30.85 19.64
C LYS A 12 -73.19 -31.88 19.76
N ALA A 13 -72.24 -31.64 20.66
CA ALA A 13 -71.23 -32.63 21.02
C ALA A 13 -71.89 -33.90 21.60
N ALA A 14 -71.29 -35.06 21.31
CA ALA A 14 -71.69 -36.34 21.87
C ALA A 14 -70.46 -37.03 22.50
N GLN A 15 -70.65 -38.12 23.25
CA GLN A 15 -69.55 -38.85 23.90
C GLN A 15 -68.49 -39.38 22.92
N LYS A 16 -68.87 -39.59 21.65
CA LYS A 16 -67.96 -40.04 20.58
C LYS A 16 -68.14 -39.16 19.34
N THR A 17 -67.08 -39.03 18.55
CA THR A 17 -67.12 -38.35 17.25
C THR A 17 -68.15 -39.03 16.36
N TYR A 18 -69.11 -38.24 15.84
CA TYR A 18 -70.12 -38.73 14.92
C TYR A 18 -70.15 -37.88 13.65
N SER A 19 -70.73 -38.45 12.59
CA SER A 19 -70.85 -37.78 11.30
C SER A 19 -72.30 -37.72 10.85
N ILE A 20 -72.75 -36.53 10.48
CA ILE A 20 -74.07 -36.29 9.89
C ILE A 20 -73.89 -36.21 8.37
N PRO A 21 -74.42 -37.16 7.59
CA PRO A 21 -74.24 -37.18 6.14
C PRO A 21 -75.05 -36.07 5.46
N ASP A 22 -74.47 -35.50 4.40
CA ASP A 22 -75.15 -34.72 3.37
C ASP A 22 -75.11 -35.51 2.04
N THR A 23 -75.43 -34.82 0.95
CA THR A 23 -75.39 -35.34 -0.42
C THR A 23 -73.97 -35.54 -0.97
N ASP A 24 -73.83 -36.50 -1.87
CA ASP A 24 -72.61 -36.73 -2.66
C ASP A 24 -71.32 -36.96 -1.85
N GLY A 25 -71.45 -37.69 -0.74
CA GLY A 25 -70.32 -38.07 0.11
C GLY A 25 -69.81 -36.97 1.05
N LEU A 26 -70.42 -35.78 1.02
CA LEU A 26 -70.20 -34.73 2.01
C LEU A 26 -70.84 -35.11 3.35
N SER A 27 -70.18 -34.77 4.46
CA SER A 27 -70.74 -34.95 5.80
C SER A 27 -70.17 -33.92 6.78
N LEU A 28 -70.96 -33.57 7.79
CA LEU A 28 -70.51 -32.80 8.94
C LEU A 28 -69.97 -33.77 10.00
N VAL A 29 -68.73 -33.60 10.43
CA VAL A 29 -68.14 -34.36 11.53
C VAL A 29 -68.12 -33.49 12.77
N VAL A 30 -68.74 -33.99 13.85
CA VAL A 30 -68.83 -33.30 15.14
C VAL A 30 -67.97 -34.06 16.14
N THR A 31 -67.01 -33.35 16.74
CA THR A 31 -66.10 -33.90 17.75
C THR A 31 -66.72 -33.86 19.15
N PRO A 32 -66.24 -34.66 20.12
CA PRO A 32 -66.71 -34.63 21.50
C PRO A 32 -66.50 -33.30 22.21
N VAL A 33 -65.56 -32.48 21.73
CA VAL A 33 -65.28 -31.13 22.24
C VAL A 33 -66.20 -30.07 21.60
N GLY A 34 -67.09 -30.47 20.68
CA GLY A 34 -68.05 -29.58 20.00
C GLY A 34 -67.54 -28.93 18.72
N GLY A 35 -66.29 -29.17 18.33
CA GLY A 35 -65.75 -28.74 17.04
C GLY A 35 -66.45 -29.42 15.87
N LYS A 36 -66.82 -28.64 14.85
CA LYS A 36 -67.57 -29.08 13.65
C LYS A 36 -66.71 -28.89 12.41
N SER A 37 -66.59 -29.92 11.58
CA SER A 37 -65.80 -29.86 10.34
C SER A 37 -66.48 -30.58 9.19
N TRP A 38 -66.31 -30.06 7.98
CA TRP A 38 -66.83 -30.66 6.75
C TRP A 38 -65.84 -31.69 6.22
N HIS A 39 -66.35 -32.87 5.86
CA HIS A 39 -65.57 -33.96 5.27
C HIS A 39 -66.23 -34.46 4.01
N LEU A 40 -65.43 -34.74 2.98
CA LEU A 40 -65.86 -35.40 1.76
C LEU A 40 -65.24 -36.78 1.68
N ARG A 41 -66.09 -37.80 1.50
CA ARG A 41 -65.66 -39.15 1.10
C ARG A 41 -65.68 -39.27 -0.41
N TYR A 42 -64.61 -39.78 -0.99
CA TYR A 42 -64.46 -40.00 -2.43
C TYR A 42 -63.65 -41.29 -2.69
N TYR A 43 -63.70 -41.81 -3.91
CA TYR A 43 -62.88 -42.94 -4.32
C TYR A 43 -61.69 -42.46 -5.15
N TRP A 44 -60.52 -43.03 -4.91
CA TRP A 44 -59.30 -42.78 -5.66
C TRP A 44 -58.56 -44.09 -5.90
N LEU A 45 -58.32 -44.45 -7.17
CA LEU A 45 -57.68 -45.72 -7.56
C LEU A 45 -58.31 -46.93 -6.86
N GLY A 46 -59.65 -47.01 -6.86
CA GLY A 46 -60.40 -48.10 -6.25
C GLY A 46 -60.46 -48.10 -4.71
N LYS A 47 -59.80 -47.16 -4.02
CA LYS A 47 -59.81 -47.06 -2.55
C LYS A 47 -60.63 -45.87 -2.08
N GLN A 48 -61.48 -46.07 -1.08
CA GLN A 48 -62.21 -44.98 -0.44
C GLN A 48 -61.25 -44.11 0.39
N LYS A 49 -61.34 -42.79 0.20
CA LYS A 49 -60.55 -41.76 0.88
C LYS A 49 -61.47 -40.69 1.45
N ARG A 50 -60.95 -39.94 2.42
CA ARG A 50 -61.65 -38.82 3.07
C ARG A 50 -60.75 -37.59 3.09
N ILE A 51 -61.31 -36.43 2.76
CA ILE A 51 -60.64 -35.12 2.87
C ILE A 51 -61.51 -34.16 3.68
N SER A 52 -60.90 -33.36 4.55
CA SER A 52 -61.61 -32.28 5.26
C SER A 52 -61.65 -31.04 4.38
N LEU A 53 -62.83 -30.43 4.23
CA LEU A 53 -63.05 -29.21 3.44
C LEU A 53 -62.93 -27.93 4.28
N GLY A 54 -62.98 -28.04 5.61
CA GLY A 54 -62.72 -26.97 6.58
C GLY A 54 -63.66 -27.03 7.78
N SER A 55 -63.58 -26.03 8.66
CA SER A 55 -64.31 -26.00 9.93
C SER A 55 -65.55 -25.11 9.84
N TYR A 56 -66.61 -25.46 10.57
CA TYR A 56 -67.77 -24.60 10.77
C TYR A 56 -67.56 -23.78 12.05
N PRO A 57 -67.86 -22.46 12.09
CA PRO A 57 -68.66 -21.70 11.12
C PRO A 57 -67.87 -21.00 10.00
N GLU A 58 -66.54 -21.07 9.98
CA GLU A 58 -65.70 -20.41 8.94
C GLU A 58 -66.10 -20.80 7.52
N ILE A 59 -66.49 -22.05 7.33
CA ILE A 59 -67.08 -22.56 6.08
C ILE A 59 -68.53 -22.96 6.34
N GLY A 60 -69.46 -22.23 5.72
CA GLY A 60 -70.89 -22.52 5.78
C GLY A 60 -71.30 -23.75 4.96
N LEU A 61 -72.54 -24.23 5.11
CA LEU A 61 -73.04 -25.38 4.35
C LEU A 61 -72.98 -25.16 2.83
N ARG A 62 -73.32 -23.95 2.36
CA ARG A 62 -73.28 -23.59 0.94
C ARG A 62 -71.87 -23.66 0.37
N GLU A 63 -70.89 -23.09 1.06
CA GLU A 63 -69.48 -23.14 0.64
C GLU A 63 -68.92 -24.56 0.72
N ALA A 64 -69.31 -25.35 1.72
CA ALA A 64 -68.93 -26.75 1.82
C ALA A 64 -69.44 -27.58 0.62
N ARG A 65 -70.64 -27.28 0.10
CA ARG A 65 -71.17 -27.88 -1.13
C ARG A 65 -70.41 -27.43 -2.37
N ALA A 66 -70.03 -26.16 -2.48
CA ALA A 66 -69.19 -25.67 -3.57
C ALA A 66 -67.80 -26.36 -3.58
N LEU A 67 -67.13 -26.42 -2.43
CA LEU A 67 -65.83 -27.09 -2.27
C LEU A 67 -65.92 -28.61 -2.55
N ARG A 68 -67.06 -29.23 -2.24
CA ARG A 68 -67.33 -30.61 -2.62
C ARG A 68 -67.37 -30.77 -4.13
N ASP A 69 -68.09 -29.91 -4.83
CA ASP A 69 -68.26 -29.99 -6.29
C ASP A 69 -66.92 -29.75 -7.00
N GLU A 70 -66.09 -28.83 -6.51
CA GLU A 70 -64.71 -28.63 -6.98
C GLU A 70 -63.84 -29.89 -6.77
N ALA A 71 -63.88 -30.49 -5.58
CA ALA A 71 -63.12 -31.69 -5.28
C ALA A 71 -63.57 -32.89 -6.13
N ARG A 72 -64.88 -33.02 -6.39
CA ARG A 72 -65.41 -34.05 -7.30
C ARG A 72 -64.99 -33.81 -8.73
N ALA A 73 -64.96 -32.56 -9.20
CA ALA A 73 -64.46 -32.21 -10.52
C ALA A 73 -62.97 -32.57 -10.69
N LEU A 74 -62.14 -32.39 -9.65
CA LEU A 74 -60.75 -32.86 -9.67
C LEU A 74 -60.64 -34.38 -9.80
N VAL A 75 -61.43 -35.14 -9.03
CA VAL A 75 -61.47 -36.60 -9.13
C VAL A 75 -61.90 -37.05 -10.53
N ALA A 76 -62.90 -36.39 -11.12
CA ALA A 76 -63.37 -36.68 -12.49
C ALA A 76 -62.29 -36.40 -13.55
N LYS A 77 -61.41 -35.41 -13.33
CA LYS A 77 -60.25 -35.12 -14.18
C LYS A 77 -59.05 -36.05 -13.91
N GLY A 78 -59.20 -37.06 -13.04
CA GLY A 78 -58.10 -37.94 -12.66
C GLY A 78 -57.01 -37.24 -11.84
N ILE A 79 -57.37 -36.24 -11.03
CA ILE A 79 -56.47 -35.55 -10.09
C ILE A 79 -56.92 -35.84 -8.66
N ASN A 80 -56.02 -36.25 -7.78
CA ASN A 80 -56.35 -36.52 -6.38
C ASN A 80 -56.50 -35.19 -5.60
N PRO A 81 -57.68 -34.88 -5.02
CA PRO A 81 -57.89 -33.62 -4.30
C PRO A 81 -56.95 -33.42 -3.10
N HIS A 82 -56.52 -34.52 -2.45
CA HIS A 82 -55.60 -34.45 -1.32
C HIS A 82 -54.19 -34.08 -1.75
N THR A 83 -53.70 -34.64 -2.87
CA THR A 83 -52.37 -34.30 -3.40
C THR A 83 -52.36 -32.90 -3.97
N GLU A 84 -53.41 -32.50 -4.69
CA GLU A 84 -53.57 -31.13 -5.21
C GLU A 84 -53.53 -30.10 -4.06
N ARG A 85 -54.27 -30.34 -2.97
CA ARG A 85 -54.24 -29.45 -1.79
C ARG A 85 -52.86 -29.42 -1.13
N LYS A 86 -52.16 -30.56 -1.06
CA LYS A 86 -50.80 -30.64 -0.52
C LYS A 86 -49.81 -29.88 -1.41
N GLN A 87 -49.92 -30.00 -2.73
CA GLN A 87 -49.11 -29.28 -3.71
C GLN A 87 -49.37 -27.77 -3.65
N LYS A 88 -50.62 -27.32 -3.58
CA LYS A 88 -50.95 -25.89 -3.37
C LYS A 88 -50.36 -25.34 -2.08
N ARG A 89 -50.48 -26.06 -0.96
CA ARG A 89 -49.84 -25.67 0.30
C ARG A 89 -48.32 -25.63 0.23
N HIS A 90 -47.72 -26.61 -0.45
CA HIS A 90 -46.28 -26.65 -0.69
C HIS A 90 -45.83 -25.46 -1.52
N ALA A 91 -46.53 -25.15 -2.62
CA ALA A 91 -46.25 -24.02 -3.48
C ALA A 91 -46.35 -22.68 -2.73
N ILE A 92 -47.35 -22.50 -1.86
CA ILE A 92 -47.46 -21.30 -1.00
C ILE A 92 -46.25 -21.18 -0.06
N LYS A 93 -45.83 -22.30 0.54
CA LYS A 93 -44.67 -22.33 1.43
C LYS A 93 -43.36 -22.04 0.67
N LEU A 94 -43.15 -22.67 -0.47
CA LEU A 94 -42.01 -22.38 -1.34
C LEU A 94 -42.01 -20.92 -1.79
N ALA A 95 -43.18 -20.36 -2.10
CA ALA A 95 -43.30 -18.97 -2.51
C ALA A 95 -42.93 -18.00 -1.38
N SER A 96 -43.24 -18.33 -0.12
CA SER A 96 -42.81 -17.55 1.05
C SER A 96 -41.32 -17.73 1.38
N ASP A 97 -40.79 -18.93 1.16
CA ASP A 97 -39.38 -19.25 1.47
C ASP A 97 -38.43 -18.67 0.41
N TYR A 98 -38.82 -18.71 -0.87
CA TYR A 98 -38.05 -18.21 -2.01
C TYR A 98 -38.46 -16.81 -2.45
N THR A 99 -38.32 -15.83 -1.56
CA THR A 99 -38.36 -14.42 -1.95
C THR A 99 -37.15 -14.05 -2.79
N PHE A 100 -37.26 -13.02 -3.65
CA PHE A 100 -36.12 -12.54 -4.43
C PHE A 100 -34.93 -12.18 -3.55
N LYS A 101 -35.17 -11.57 -2.39
CA LYS A 101 -34.09 -11.23 -1.46
C LYS A 101 -33.41 -12.46 -0.87
N ALA A 102 -34.16 -13.47 -0.44
CA ALA A 102 -33.57 -14.71 0.07
C ALA A 102 -32.67 -15.37 -0.99
N VAL A 103 -33.14 -15.46 -2.24
CA VAL A 103 -32.36 -16.01 -3.37
C VAL A 103 -31.15 -15.12 -3.69
N PHE A 104 -31.30 -13.79 -3.67
CA PHE A 104 -30.21 -12.85 -3.86
C PHE A 104 -29.12 -12.99 -2.80
N ASP A 105 -29.50 -13.08 -1.52
CA ASP A 105 -28.54 -13.22 -0.41
C ASP A 105 -27.77 -14.54 -0.54
N ALA A 106 -28.46 -15.66 -0.82
CA ALA A 106 -27.83 -16.96 -1.07
C ALA A 106 -26.90 -16.93 -2.29
N TRP A 107 -27.31 -16.26 -3.38
CA TRP A 107 -26.47 -16.08 -4.56
C TRP A 107 -25.23 -15.25 -4.27
N VAL A 108 -25.35 -14.16 -3.51
CA VAL A 108 -24.23 -13.32 -3.10
C VAL A 108 -23.25 -14.10 -2.23
N GLU A 109 -23.75 -14.91 -1.28
CA GLU A 109 -22.92 -15.79 -0.46
C GLU A 109 -22.17 -16.83 -1.31
N HIS A 110 -22.84 -17.43 -2.29
CA HIS A 110 -22.20 -18.33 -3.25
C HIS A 110 -21.10 -17.61 -4.04
N ARG A 111 -21.38 -16.40 -4.54
CA ARG A 111 -20.41 -15.59 -5.30
C ARG A 111 -19.24 -15.10 -4.45
N ALA A 112 -19.42 -14.94 -3.14
CA ALA A 112 -18.35 -14.58 -2.20
C ALA A 112 -17.25 -15.65 -2.13
N LYS A 113 -17.57 -16.92 -2.45
CA LYS A 113 -16.60 -18.02 -2.48
C LYS A 113 -15.56 -17.86 -3.60
N GLU A 114 -15.93 -17.21 -4.71
CA GLU A 114 -15.05 -17.01 -5.88
C GLU A 114 -14.52 -15.58 -6.02
N LEU A 115 -15.30 -14.59 -5.57
CA LEU A 115 -14.98 -13.18 -5.76
C LEU A 115 -14.26 -12.61 -4.55
N LYS A 116 -13.19 -11.85 -4.79
CA LYS A 116 -12.47 -11.12 -3.74
C LYS A 116 -13.36 -10.08 -3.06
N GLU A 117 -13.21 -9.95 -1.76
CA GLU A 117 -13.79 -8.86 -0.98
C GLU A 117 -13.02 -7.55 -1.16
N GLY A 118 -13.72 -6.42 -1.03
CA GLY A 118 -13.11 -5.10 -1.05
C GLY A 118 -14.03 -4.01 -1.62
N ARG A 119 -13.82 -2.76 -1.20
CA ARG A 119 -14.71 -1.60 -1.48
C ARG A 119 -15.14 -1.43 -2.95
N ASN A 120 -14.29 -1.81 -3.91
CA ASN A 120 -14.57 -1.73 -5.35
C ASN A 120 -14.60 -3.08 -6.05
N SER A 121 -14.69 -4.18 -5.30
CA SER A 121 -14.84 -5.50 -5.88
C SER A 121 -16.18 -5.62 -6.59
N THR A 122 -16.26 -6.60 -7.49
CA THR A 122 -17.53 -6.95 -8.15
C THR A 122 -18.62 -7.23 -7.13
N LEU A 123 -18.30 -7.89 -6.01
CA LEU A 123 -19.26 -8.22 -4.96
C LEU A 123 -19.82 -6.96 -4.28
N SER A 124 -18.97 -6.00 -3.89
CA SER A 124 -19.44 -4.74 -3.32
C SER A 124 -20.23 -3.90 -4.33
N GLN A 125 -19.91 -3.98 -5.63
CA GLN A 125 -20.71 -3.35 -6.68
C GLN A 125 -22.09 -4.00 -6.80
N ILE A 126 -22.18 -5.34 -6.79
CA ILE A 126 -23.44 -6.08 -6.80
C ILE A 126 -24.31 -5.63 -5.64
N GLN A 127 -23.81 -5.71 -4.40
CA GLN A 127 -24.57 -5.33 -3.20
C GLN A 127 -25.07 -3.89 -3.26
N ARG A 128 -24.19 -2.94 -3.62
CA ARG A 128 -24.55 -1.51 -3.68
C ARG A 128 -25.59 -1.22 -4.75
N VAL A 129 -25.41 -1.77 -5.95
CA VAL A 129 -26.31 -1.52 -7.09
C VAL A 129 -27.65 -2.24 -6.88
N PHE A 130 -27.65 -3.49 -6.41
CA PHE A 130 -28.90 -4.20 -6.10
C PHE A 130 -29.65 -3.52 -4.97
N GLY A 131 -28.98 -3.13 -3.88
CA GLY A 131 -29.62 -2.40 -2.77
C GLY A 131 -30.22 -1.07 -3.19
N LYS A 132 -29.57 -0.34 -4.11
CA LYS A 132 -30.06 0.94 -4.60
C LYS A 132 -31.17 0.82 -5.65
N ASP A 133 -30.98 -0.07 -6.63
CA ASP A 133 -31.75 -0.02 -7.89
C ASP A 133 -32.69 -1.22 -8.09
N VAL A 134 -32.43 -2.38 -7.46
CA VAL A 134 -33.16 -3.65 -7.71
C VAL A 134 -34.07 -4.05 -6.54
N LEU A 135 -33.50 -4.19 -5.35
CA LEU A 135 -34.20 -4.66 -4.14
C LEU A 135 -35.43 -3.82 -3.76
N PRO A 136 -35.42 -2.46 -3.89
CA PRO A 136 -36.58 -1.66 -3.50
C PRO A 136 -37.90 -2.04 -4.20
N SER A 137 -37.86 -2.69 -5.36
CA SER A 137 -39.06 -3.15 -6.07
C SER A 137 -39.28 -4.66 -6.05
N LEU A 138 -38.24 -5.47 -5.85
CA LEU A 138 -38.34 -6.93 -6.03
C LEU A 138 -38.17 -7.71 -4.73
N GLU A 139 -37.64 -7.12 -3.66
CA GLU A 139 -37.23 -7.81 -2.42
C GLU A 139 -38.27 -8.78 -1.86
N LYS A 140 -39.53 -8.34 -1.75
CA LYS A 140 -40.63 -9.12 -1.15
C LYS A 140 -41.36 -10.03 -2.13
N MET A 141 -41.07 -9.92 -3.43
CA MET A 141 -41.73 -10.74 -4.44
C MET A 141 -41.19 -12.16 -4.37
N SER A 142 -42.07 -13.14 -4.58
CA SER A 142 -41.64 -14.51 -4.79
C SER A 142 -40.85 -14.62 -6.09
N ILE A 143 -39.79 -15.43 -6.10
CA ILE A 143 -38.96 -15.66 -7.29
C ILE A 143 -39.80 -16.23 -8.46
N TYR A 144 -40.87 -16.97 -8.16
CA TYR A 144 -41.79 -17.54 -9.15
C TYR A 144 -42.70 -16.50 -9.83
N ASP A 145 -42.95 -15.38 -9.15
CA ASP A 145 -43.84 -14.32 -9.66
C ASP A 145 -43.11 -13.27 -10.50
N ILE A 146 -41.76 -13.31 -10.51
CA ILE A 146 -40.95 -12.35 -11.24
C ILE A 146 -40.91 -12.73 -12.72
N ARG A 147 -41.44 -11.83 -13.55
CA ARG A 147 -41.46 -11.97 -15.01
C ARG A 147 -40.61 -10.87 -15.65
N ARG A 148 -40.39 -10.99 -16.97
CA ARG A 148 -39.65 -10.00 -17.78
C ARG A 148 -40.11 -8.55 -17.55
N PRO A 149 -41.42 -8.22 -17.49
CA PRO A 149 -41.87 -6.83 -17.33
C PRO A 149 -41.36 -6.17 -16.04
N GLN A 150 -41.30 -6.91 -14.92
CA GLN A 150 -40.78 -6.37 -13.66
C GLN A 150 -39.28 -6.05 -13.76
N LEU A 151 -38.51 -6.93 -14.42
CA LEU A 151 -37.08 -6.71 -14.65
C LEU A 151 -36.83 -5.53 -15.60
N LEU A 152 -37.61 -5.42 -16.67
CA LEU A 152 -37.56 -4.28 -17.58
C LEU A 152 -37.93 -2.97 -16.88
N GLY A 153 -38.92 -2.97 -15.98
CA GLY A 153 -39.24 -1.81 -15.16
C GLY A 153 -38.08 -1.34 -14.29
N VAL A 154 -37.30 -2.27 -13.72
CA VAL A 154 -36.07 -1.96 -12.98
C VAL A 154 -35.01 -1.35 -13.90
N LEU A 155 -34.74 -1.99 -15.05
CA LEU A 155 -33.72 -1.53 -16.00
C LEU A 155 -34.06 -0.16 -16.60
N ALA A 156 -35.32 0.05 -16.99
CA ALA A 156 -35.79 1.32 -17.54
C ALA A 156 -35.62 2.48 -16.55
N ARG A 157 -35.80 2.27 -15.24
CA ARG A 157 -35.49 3.31 -14.23
C ARG A 157 -34.00 3.64 -14.18
N ILE A 158 -33.12 2.66 -14.41
CA ILE A 158 -31.67 2.86 -14.46
C ILE A 158 -31.26 3.58 -15.76
N GLU A 159 -31.89 3.25 -16.88
CA GLU A 159 -31.61 3.86 -18.19
C GLU A 159 -32.12 5.30 -18.25
N ARG A 160 -33.29 5.60 -17.66
CA ARG A 160 -33.85 6.96 -17.58
C ARG A 160 -32.94 7.98 -16.90
N ARG A 161 -32.12 7.53 -15.93
CA ARG A 161 -31.08 8.37 -15.29
C ARG A 161 -29.75 8.41 -16.07
N LYS A 162 -29.74 7.91 -17.31
CA LYS A 162 -28.58 7.78 -18.22
C LYS A 162 -27.44 6.91 -17.69
N ALA A 163 -27.74 5.95 -16.80
CA ALA A 163 -26.73 5.07 -16.20
C ALA A 163 -26.59 3.73 -16.95
N PHE A 164 -26.33 3.80 -18.26
CA PHE A 164 -26.37 2.65 -19.18
C PHE A 164 -25.38 1.52 -18.84
N THR A 165 -24.17 1.85 -18.39
CA THR A 165 -23.18 0.84 -17.94
C THR A 165 -23.64 0.09 -16.69
N THR A 166 -24.42 0.76 -15.84
CA THR A 166 -25.00 0.12 -14.65
C THR A 166 -26.15 -0.79 -15.08
N ALA A 167 -27.00 -0.37 -16.03
CA ALA A 167 -28.08 -1.19 -16.57
C ALA A 167 -27.54 -2.49 -17.19
N GLU A 168 -26.49 -2.41 -17.99
CA GLU A 168 -25.83 -3.59 -18.57
C GLU A 168 -25.29 -4.56 -17.50
N LYS A 169 -24.63 -4.03 -16.46
CA LYS A 169 -24.15 -4.86 -15.35
C LYS A 169 -25.30 -5.52 -14.63
N VAL A 170 -26.39 -4.79 -14.37
CA VAL A 170 -27.60 -5.33 -13.73
C VAL A 170 -28.23 -6.41 -14.60
N ARG A 171 -28.36 -6.23 -15.92
CA ARG A 171 -28.79 -7.29 -16.85
C ARG A 171 -27.94 -8.56 -16.68
N THR A 172 -26.63 -8.40 -16.72
CA THR A 172 -25.67 -9.51 -16.58
C THR A 172 -25.84 -10.22 -15.24
N TRP A 173 -25.95 -9.46 -14.14
CA TRP A 173 -26.08 -9.99 -12.79
C TRP A 173 -27.44 -10.64 -12.54
N LEU A 174 -28.54 -10.07 -13.04
CA LEU A 174 -29.85 -10.69 -13.01
C LEU A 174 -29.83 -12.02 -13.77
N GLY A 175 -29.23 -12.05 -14.96
CA GLY A 175 -29.06 -13.29 -15.72
C GLY A 175 -28.20 -14.34 -15.01
N GLN A 176 -27.22 -13.94 -14.18
CA GLN A 176 -26.44 -14.85 -13.35
C GLN A 176 -27.22 -15.34 -12.13
N LEU A 177 -27.95 -14.43 -11.46
CA LEU A 177 -28.77 -14.74 -10.28
C LEU A 177 -29.86 -15.73 -10.63
N PHE A 178 -30.60 -15.50 -11.71
CA PHE A 178 -31.68 -16.40 -12.11
C PHE A 178 -31.15 -17.73 -12.69
N ARG A 179 -29.96 -17.75 -13.29
CA ARG A 179 -29.28 -19.03 -13.63
C ARG A 179 -28.91 -19.83 -12.39
N TYR A 180 -28.46 -19.16 -11.33
CA TYR A 180 -28.23 -19.80 -10.04
C TYR A 180 -29.55 -20.30 -9.44
N ALA A 181 -30.60 -19.46 -9.46
CA ALA A 181 -31.93 -19.79 -8.96
C ALA A 181 -32.52 -21.04 -9.65
N LEU A 182 -32.35 -21.19 -10.96
CA LEU A 182 -32.80 -22.38 -11.71
C LEU A 182 -32.26 -23.71 -11.14
N VAL A 183 -31.09 -23.69 -10.51
CA VAL A 183 -30.47 -24.91 -9.96
C VAL A 183 -30.92 -25.17 -8.53
N ILE A 184 -31.12 -24.11 -7.73
CA ILE A 184 -31.36 -24.23 -6.28
C ILE A 184 -32.84 -24.12 -5.89
N VAL A 185 -33.67 -23.47 -6.70
CA VAL A 185 -35.10 -23.27 -6.44
C VAL A 185 -35.89 -24.39 -7.07
N GLU A 186 -36.61 -25.15 -6.25
CA GLU A 186 -37.46 -26.25 -6.70
C GLU A 186 -38.57 -25.74 -7.64
N GLY A 187 -38.76 -26.40 -8.79
CA GLY A 187 -39.86 -26.10 -9.71
C GLY A 187 -39.70 -24.82 -10.53
N MET A 188 -38.51 -24.20 -10.54
CA MET A 188 -38.23 -23.08 -11.43
C MET A 188 -37.80 -23.58 -12.81
N GLU A 189 -38.60 -23.31 -13.85
CA GLU A 189 -38.39 -23.88 -15.19
C GLU A 189 -37.67 -22.93 -16.16
N ALA A 190 -37.77 -21.62 -15.94
CA ALA A 190 -37.27 -20.61 -16.88
C ALA A 190 -36.59 -19.43 -16.19
N ASN A 191 -35.58 -18.87 -16.87
CA ASN A 191 -34.90 -17.65 -16.44
C ASN A 191 -35.60 -16.41 -17.04
N PRO A 192 -36.30 -15.59 -16.23
CA PRO A 192 -36.98 -14.38 -16.72
C PRO A 192 -36.01 -13.26 -17.14
N ALA A 193 -34.72 -13.36 -16.82
CA ALA A 193 -33.69 -12.39 -17.18
C ALA A 193 -32.94 -12.73 -18.49
N THR A 194 -33.44 -13.69 -19.27
CA THR A 194 -32.89 -14.04 -20.59
C THR A 194 -33.33 -13.00 -21.63
N ASP A 195 -32.41 -12.64 -22.54
CA ASP A 195 -32.61 -11.73 -23.68
C ASP A 195 -33.08 -10.31 -23.34
N LEU A 196 -32.81 -9.83 -22.12
CA LEU A 196 -33.16 -8.47 -21.70
C LEU A 196 -32.37 -7.38 -22.44
N ASP A 197 -31.29 -7.73 -23.13
CA ASP A 197 -30.46 -6.86 -23.93
C ASP A 197 -31.11 -6.45 -25.26
N VAL A 198 -32.07 -7.23 -25.79
CA VAL A 198 -32.78 -6.95 -27.05
C VAL A 198 -33.52 -5.61 -27.02
N VAL A 199 -34.01 -5.21 -25.85
CA VAL A 199 -34.75 -3.96 -25.64
C VAL A 199 -33.92 -2.90 -24.91
N ALA A 200 -32.60 -3.10 -24.81
CA ALA A 200 -31.71 -2.15 -24.18
C ALA A 200 -31.63 -0.85 -24.98
N GLU A 201 -31.67 0.29 -24.29
CA GLU A 201 -31.37 1.56 -24.96
C GLU A 201 -29.92 1.56 -25.48
N PRO A 202 -29.68 2.08 -26.70
CA PRO A 202 -28.36 2.15 -27.27
C PRO A 202 -27.47 3.03 -26.38
N LYS A 203 -26.29 2.52 -26.07
CA LYS A 203 -25.32 3.28 -25.29
C LYS A 203 -24.80 4.45 -26.12
N PRO A 204 -24.47 5.58 -25.48
CA PRO A 204 -23.66 6.59 -26.14
C PRO A 204 -22.30 5.97 -26.56
N PRO A 205 -21.61 6.55 -27.55
CA PRO A 205 -20.28 6.14 -27.94
C PRO A 205 -19.36 6.00 -26.73
N VAL A 206 -18.48 4.99 -26.75
CA VAL A 206 -17.56 4.71 -25.64
C VAL A 206 -16.66 5.93 -25.44
N ASN A 207 -16.81 6.59 -24.29
CA ASN A 207 -15.90 7.65 -23.90
C ASN A 207 -14.65 7.01 -23.27
N HIS A 208 -13.54 7.04 -23.99
CA HIS A 208 -12.27 6.53 -23.51
C HIS A 208 -11.70 7.40 -22.40
N ASN A 209 -10.83 6.84 -21.55
CA ASN A 209 -10.17 7.65 -20.53
C ASN A 209 -9.31 8.72 -21.22
N PRO A 210 -9.41 9.99 -20.82
CA PRO A 210 -8.65 11.05 -21.46
C PRO A 210 -7.16 10.84 -21.16
N TYR A 211 -6.33 11.06 -22.19
CA TYR A 211 -4.89 10.89 -22.20
C TYR A 211 -4.25 12.06 -22.95
N LEU A 212 -2.97 12.30 -22.69
CA LEU A 212 -2.18 13.33 -23.37
C LEU A 212 -1.47 12.77 -24.59
N HIS A 213 -1.37 13.58 -25.64
CA HIS A 213 -0.47 13.36 -26.78
C HIS A 213 0.96 13.84 -26.46
N LEU A 214 1.92 13.43 -27.29
CA LEU A 214 3.34 13.73 -27.10
C LEU A 214 3.61 15.25 -27.01
N SER A 215 2.88 16.05 -27.80
CA SER A 215 2.96 17.52 -27.82
C SER A 215 2.45 18.20 -26.54
N GLU A 216 1.60 17.53 -25.76
CA GLU A 216 1.02 18.07 -24.51
C GLU A 216 1.85 17.70 -23.27
N LEU A 217 2.80 16.77 -23.42
CA LEU A 217 3.63 16.31 -22.31
C LEU A 217 4.59 17.35 -21.73
N PRO A 218 5.24 18.24 -22.51
CA PRO A 218 6.18 19.23 -21.97
C PRO A 218 5.58 20.04 -20.81
N ASP A 219 4.42 20.68 -21.05
CA ASP A 219 3.71 21.49 -20.05
C ASP A 219 3.31 20.67 -18.82
N PHE A 220 2.85 19.44 -19.04
CA PHE A 220 2.46 18.53 -17.96
C PHE A 220 3.66 18.14 -17.09
N LEU A 221 4.78 17.77 -17.71
CA LEU A 221 5.99 17.32 -16.99
C LEU A 221 6.58 18.44 -16.16
N GLN A 222 6.62 19.67 -16.69
CA GLN A 222 7.04 20.87 -15.94
C GLN A 222 6.13 21.14 -14.72
N LYS A 223 4.80 21.08 -14.89
CA LYS A 223 3.86 21.19 -13.77
C LYS A 223 4.04 20.07 -12.75
N LEU A 224 4.27 18.84 -13.20
CA LEU A 224 4.52 17.69 -12.34
C LEU A 224 5.80 17.85 -11.53
N ARG A 225 6.87 18.41 -12.10
CA ARG A 225 8.14 18.68 -11.38
C ARG A 225 7.95 19.60 -10.17
N LEU A 226 7.11 20.62 -10.32
CA LEU A 226 6.84 21.60 -9.26
C LEU A 226 5.76 21.14 -8.26
N TYR A 227 5.05 20.05 -8.55
CA TYR A 227 3.94 19.59 -7.73
C TYR A 227 4.39 18.92 -6.43
N ASN A 228 4.39 19.68 -5.33
CA ASN A 228 4.65 19.12 -3.99
C ASN A 228 3.78 19.72 -2.86
N PRO A 229 2.44 19.80 -3.01
CA PRO A 229 1.61 20.39 -1.96
C PRO A 229 1.56 19.56 -0.66
N ARG A 230 1.97 18.29 -0.72
CA ARG A 230 1.65 17.29 0.30
C ARG A 230 2.75 16.25 0.54
N GLY A 231 3.96 16.49 0.01
CA GLY A 231 5.10 15.58 0.01
C GLY A 231 5.36 14.97 -1.37
N TRP A 232 6.63 14.67 -1.64
CA TRP A 232 7.14 14.20 -2.94
C TRP A 232 6.58 12.84 -3.37
N GLN A 233 6.11 12.02 -2.42
CA GLN A 233 5.60 10.66 -2.70
C GLN A 233 4.50 10.62 -3.79
N THR A 234 3.59 11.60 -3.82
CA THR A 234 2.50 11.60 -4.82
C THR A 234 3.02 11.99 -6.21
N GLN A 235 3.93 12.96 -6.26
CA GLN A 235 4.58 13.45 -7.47
C GLN A 235 5.45 12.34 -8.09
N LEU A 236 6.32 11.74 -7.28
CA LEU A 236 7.16 10.62 -7.67
C LEU A 236 6.33 9.39 -8.08
N GLY A 237 5.18 9.17 -7.44
CA GLY A 237 4.24 8.12 -7.86
C GLY A 237 3.68 8.33 -9.26
N ILE A 238 3.32 9.57 -9.63
CA ILE A 238 2.87 9.87 -11.01
C ILE A 238 4.03 9.73 -11.99
N ARG A 239 5.24 10.22 -11.63
CA ARG A 239 6.43 10.10 -12.48
C ARG A 239 6.79 8.63 -12.72
N LEU A 240 6.72 7.76 -11.71
CA LEU A 240 6.89 6.32 -11.87
C LEU A 240 5.87 5.70 -12.81
N LEU A 241 4.60 6.15 -12.82
CA LEU A 241 3.63 5.66 -13.80
C LEU A 241 4.05 5.99 -15.24
N PHE A 242 4.58 7.20 -15.48
CA PHE A 242 5.12 7.58 -16.79
C PHE A 242 6.36 6.77 -17.19
N LEU A 243 7.26 6.51 -16.24
CA LEU A 243 8.50 5.80 -16.49
C LEU A 243 8.37 4.28 -16.61
N THR A 244 7.25 3.70 -16.15
CA THR A 244 7.07 2.24 -16.10
C THR A 244 5.84 1.74 -16.84
N GLY A 245 4.80 2.58 -17.04
CA GLY A 245 3.56 2.17 -17.70
C GLY A 245 2.71 1.18 -16.91
N VAL A 246 3.06 0.84 -15.67
CA VAL A 246 2.26 -0.08 -14.83
C VAL A 246 0.90 0.50 -14.50
N ARG A 247 -0.05 -0.35 -14.10
CA ARG A 247 -1.36 0.12 -13.64
C ARG A 247 -1.21 0.83 -12.30
N THR A 248 -2.05 1.84 -12.06
CA THR A 248 -2.13 2.52 -10.76
C THR A 248 -2.36 1.55 -9.60
N GLY A 249 -3.12 0.47 -9.80
CA GLY A 249 -3.33 -0.56 -8.80
C GLY A 249 -2.05 -1.30 -8.42
N GLU A 250 -1.20 -1.61 -9.40
CA GLU A 250 0.08 -2.32 -9.23
C GLU A 250 1.06 -1.44 -8.44
N LEU A 251 1.25 -0.18 -8.85
CA LEU A 251 2.11 0.78 -8.14
C LEU A 251 1.69 1.04 -6.69
N ARG A 252 0.38 1.12 -6.44
CA ARG A 252 -0.13 1.31 -5.08
C ARG A 252 0.12 0.11 -4.17
N LEU A 253 0.23 -1.09 -4.74
CA LEU A 253 0.47 -2.33 -4.03
C LEU A 253 1.96 -2.68 -3.92
N ALA A 254 2.83 -1.89 -4.56
CA ALA A 254 4.27 -2.12 -4.57
C ALA A 254 4.85 -2.17 -3.16
N THR A 255 5.67 -3.18 -2.91
CA THR A 255 6.42 -3.38 -1.67
C THR A 255 7.92 -3.38 -1.96
N PRO A 256 8.78 -3.03 -1.00
CA PRO A 256 10.22 -2.90 -1.23
C PRO A 256 10.89 -4.15 -1.81
N ASP A 257 10.45 -5.33 -1.38
CA ASP A 257 10.96 -6.65 -1.81
C ASP A 257 10.75 -6.95 -3.29
N GLN A 258 9.89 -6.20 -3.98
CA GLN A 258 9.63 -6.39 -5.41
C GLN A 258 10.68 -5.72 -6.31
N PHE A 259 11.53 -4.84 -5.76
CA PHE A 259 12.47 -4.04 -6.52
C PHE A 259 13.89 -4.59 -6.42
N ASP A 260 14.40 -5.09 -7.55
CA ASP A 260 15.79 -5.47 -7.74
C ASP A 260 16.50 -4.31 -8.46
N LEU A 261 17.04 -3.37 -7.67
CA LEU A 261 17.65 -2.15 -8.22
C LEU A 261 19.01 -2.39 -8.87
N ASP A 262 19.68 -3.50 -8.54
CA ASP A 262 20.98 -3.87 -9.12
C ASP A 262 20.77 -4.41 -10.54
N ARG A 263 19.76 -5.26 -10.73
CA ARG A 263 19.36 -5.73 -12.08
C ARG A 263 18.46 -4.73 -12.81
N GLY A 264 17.98 -3.69 -12.14
CA GLY A 264 17.09 -2.68 -12.72
C GLY A 264 15.72 -3.25 -13.07
N LEU A 265 15.15 -4.10 -12.20
CA LEU A 265 13.89 -4.78 -12.43
C LEU A 265 12.90 -4.53 -11.29
N TRP A 266 11.63 -4.41 -11.65
CA TRP A 266 10.51 -4.50 -10.73
C TRP A 266 9.71 -5.76 -11.04
N ILE A 267 9.70 -6.69 -10.08
CA ILE A 267 9.11 -8.03 -10.19
C ILE A 267 7.76 -8.00 -9.47
N ILE A 268 6.68 -7.87 -10.23
CA ILE A 268 5.32 -7.73 -9.69
C ILE A 268 4.69 -9.12 -9.58
N PRO A 269 4.29 -9.56 -8.36
CA PRO A 269 3.65 -10.85 -8.17
C PRO A 269 2.32 -11.00 -8.97
N PRO A 270 2.03 -12.20 -9.51
CA PRO A 270 0.84 -12.43 -10.36
C PRO A 270 -0.48 -12.14 -9.64
N GLN A 271 -0.52 -12.28 -8.31
CA GLN A 271 -1.68 -12.01 -7.47
C GLN A 271 -2.08 -10.53 -7.42
N ILE A 272 -1.19 -9.62 -7.86
CA ILE A 272 -1.39 -8.17 -7.90
C ILE A 272 -1.84 -7.72 -9.30
N VAL A 273 -1.34 -8.36 -10.34
CA VAL A 273 -1.65 -8.01 -11.73
C VAL A 273 -3.05 -8.51 -12.10
N LYS A 274 -3.93 -7.59 -12.53
CA LYS A 274 -5.34 -7.93 -12.79
C LYS A 274 -5.51 -9.05 -13.82
N GLN A 275 -4.71 -9.02 -14.89
CA GLN A 275 -4.81 -10.01 -15.97
C GLN A 275 -4.38 -11.40 -15.51
N LEU A 276 -3.28 -11.48 -14.77
CA LEU A 276 -2.80 -12.75 -14.21
C LEU A 276 -3.77 -13.29 -13.15
N GLN A 277 -4.42 -12.44 -12.35
CA GLN A 277 -5.50 -12.86 -11.45
C GLN A 277 -6.71 -13.43 -12.18
N ASP A 278 -7.06 -12.91 -13.35
CA ASP A 278 -8.17 -13.42 -14.16
C ASP A 278 -7.80 -14.78 -14.78
N GLU A 279 -6.55 -14.97 -15.19
CA GLU A 279 -6.03 -16.26 -15.65
C GLU A 279 -5.99 -17.30 -14.52
N MET A 280 -5.46 -16.96 -13.34
CA MET A 280 -5.46 -17.83 -12.15
C MET A 280 -6.86 -18.40 -11.86
N ARG A 281 -7.87 -17.53 -11.95
CA ARG A 281 -9.27 -17.90 -11.70
C ARG A 281 -9.83 -18.79 -12.80
N LYS A 282 -9.56 -18.48 -14.07
CA LYS A 282 -10.10 -19.26 -15.21
C LYS A 282 -9.41 -20.62 -15.39
N ALA A 283 -8.10 -20.67 -15.15
CA ALA A 283 -7.28 -21.86 -15.39
C ALA A 283 -7.05 -22.69 -14.11
N GLY A 284 -7.55 -22.27 -12.94
CA GLY A 284 -7.34 -22.95 -11.67
C GLY A 284 -5.88 -23.02 -11.21
N ARG A 285 -5.01 -22.15 -11.75
CA ARG A 285 -3.57 -22.18 -11.50
C ARG A 285 -3.22 -21.54 -10.17
N ARG A 286 -2.28 -22.15 -9.43
CA ARG A 286 -1.77 -21.55 -8.19
C ARG A 286 -0.84 -20.38 -8.54
N PRO A 287 -0.70 -19.40 -7.64
CA PRO A 287 0.13 -18.24 -7.92
C PRO A 287 1.60 -18.54 -8.23
N GLN A 288 2.13 -19.62 -7.64
CA GLN A 288 3.51 -20.07 -7.85
C GLN A 288 3.74 -20.69 -9.23
N ASP A 289 2.67 -21.12 -9.91
CA ASP A 289 2.73 -21.77 -11.22
C ASP A 289 2.65 -20.74 -12.38
N ILE A 290 2.61 -19.44 -12.06
CA ILE A 290 2.49 -18.34 -13.03
C ILE A 290 3.71 -17.42 -12.88
N PRO A 291 4.46 -17.17 -13.98
CA PRO A 291 5.57 -16.22 -13.96
C PRO A 291 5.14 -14.83 -13.48
N PRO A 292 5.98 -14.13 -12.68
CA PRO A 292 5.69 -12.78 -12.26
C PRO A 292 5.74 -11.81 -13.45
N TYR A 293 5.12 -10.66 -13.28
CA TYR A 293 5.20 -9.60 -14.26
C TYR A 293 6.48 -8.77 -14.06
N ILE A 294 7.39 -8.86 -15.04
CA ILE A 294 8.71 -8.23 -14.96
C ILE A 294 8.70 -6.90 -15.71
N VAL A 295 8.96 -5.82 -14.99
CA VAL A 295 9.00 -4.45 -15.49
C VAL A 295 10.44 -3.94 -15.42
N PRO A 296 11.12 -3.70 -16.55
CA PRO A 296 12.44 -3.07 -16.55
C PRO A 296 12.32 -1.62 -16.06
N LEU A 297 13.29 -1.20 -15.25
CA LEU A 297 13.38 0.15 -14.70
C LEU A 297 14.45 0.94 -15.44
N SER A 298 14.08 2.11 -15.97
CA SER A 298 15.04 3.09 -16.44
C SER A 298 15.85 3.67 -15.28
N VAL A 299 16.99 4.30 -15.59
CA VAL A 299 17.84 4.90 -14.55
C VAL A 299 17.08 5.98 -13.76
N GLN A 300 16.23 6.75 -14.43
CA GLN A 300 15.31 7.71 -13.81
C GLN A 300 14.35 7.03 -12.83
N ALA A 301 13.78 5.88 -13.19
CA ALA A 301 12.89 5.13 -12.30
C ALA A 301 13.65 4.56 -11.09
N ILE A 302 14.86 4.03 -11.31
CA ILE A 302 15.73 3.52 -10.24
C ILE A 302 16.08 4.65 -9.25
N GLU A 303 16.39 5.85 -9.73
CA GLU A 303 16.66 7.02 -8.88
C GLU A 303 15.48 7.32 -7.95
N ILE A 304 14.27 7.36 -8.51
CA ILE A 304 13.04 7.61 -7.75
C ILE A 304 12.80 6.50 -6.71
N VAL A 305 12.86 5.23 -7.12
CA VAL A 305 12.62 4.10 -6.21
C VAL A 305 13.65 4.09 -5.09
N ARG A 306 14.94 4.28 -5.41
CA ARG A 306 16.02 4.37 -4.42
C ARG A 306 15.77 5.48 -3.41
N TYR A 307 15.35 6.67 -3.86
CA TYR A 307 15.00 7.76 -2.98
C TYR A 307 13.81 7.41 -2.07
N LEU A 308 12.73 6.87 -2.66
CA LEU A 308 11.53 6.47 -1.92
C LEU A 308 11.86 5.44 -0.84
N LEU A 309 12.64 4.40 -1.17
CA LEU A 309 13.13 3.38 -0.24
C LEU A 309 13.93 3.99 0.92
N ARG A 310 14.82 4.94 0.63
CA ARG A 310 15.64 5.63 1.65
C ARG A 310 14.80 6.43 2.65
N VAL A 311 13.71 7.05 2.19
CA VAL A 311 12.83 7.87 3.05
C VAL A 311 11.67 7.07 3.67
N MET A 312 11.60 5.76 3.42
CA MET A 312 10.58 4.90 4.04
C MET A 312 10.73 4.89 5.56
N ARG A 313 9.59 4.86 6.25
CA ARG A 313 9.55 4.76 7.71
C ARG A 313 9.54 3.29 8.15
N PRO A 314 10.05 2.93 9.35
CA PRO A 314 10.10 1.54 9.80
C PRO A 314 8.74 0.81 9.79
N ALA A 315 7.64 1.50 10.09
CA ALA A 315 6.29 0.91 10.09
C ALA A 315 5.61 0.87 8.70
N GLN A 316 6.31 1.33 7.65
CA GLN A 316 5.75 1.48 6.31
C GLN A 316 5.82 0.15 5.54
N LYS A 317 4.67 -0.33 5.04
CA LYS A 317 4.60 -1.59 4.29
C LYS A 317 4.77 -1.42 2.78
N HIS A 318 4.22 -0.35 2.22
CA HIS A 318 4.16 -0.12 0.78
C HIS A 318 5.10 1.00 0.35
N LEU A 319 5.61 0.97 -0.88
CA LEU A 319 6.46 2.03 -1.42
C LEU A 319 5.76 3.40 -1.34
N LEU A 320 4.46 3.43 -1.69
CA LEU A 320 3.60 4.60 -1.55
C LEU A 320 2.58 4.39 -0.41
N ALA A 321 2.87 4.94 0.76
CA ALA A 321 2.07 4.74 1.97
C ALA A 321 1.06 5.86 2.24
N HIS A 322 0.01 5.52 2.98
CA HIS A 322 -0.96 6.48 3.47
C HIS A 322 -0.30 7.44 4.46
N ARG A 323 -0.68 8.73 4.39
CA ARG A 323 -0.06 9.81 5.18
C ARG A 323 -0.09 9.55 6.69
N SER A 324 -1.24 9.12 7.20
CA SER A 324 -1.46 8.95 8.65
C SER A 324 -1.40 7.50 9.10
N GLU A 325 -1.47 6.54 8.17
CA GLU A 325 -1.55 5.11 8.49
C GLU A 325 -0.52 4.33 7.68
N LEU A 326 0.73 4.28 8.17
CA LEU A 326 1.88 3.79 7.40
C LEU A 326 1.78 2.33 6.92
N LYS A 327 0.96 1.52 7.61
CA LYS A 327 0.67 0.13 7.21
C LYS A 327 -0.23 0.05 5.97
N LYS A 328 -0.95 1.13 5.64
CA LYS A 328 -1.86 1.21 4.48
C LYS A 328 -1.14 1.90 3.31
N ARG A 329 -1.54 1.52 2.09
CA ARG A 329 -1.13 2.19 0.86
C ARG A 329 -1.89 3.50 0.65
N ILE A 330 -1.41 4.35 -0.25
CA ILE A 330 -2.19 5.52 -0.72
C ILE A 330 -3.58 5.10 -1.25
N SER A 331 -4.54 6.00 -1.16
CA SER A 331 -5.89 5.79 -1.70
C SER A 331 -5.84 5.66 -3.22
N GLU A 332 -6.84 5.00 -3.81
CA GLU A 332 -6.96 4.87 -5.27
C GLU A 332 -7.15 6.21 -5.96
N ASN A 333 -7.73 7.16 -5.25
CA ASN A 333 -7.99 8.50 -5.75
C ASN A 333 -6.80 9.44 -5.55
N THR A 334 -5.75 9.04 -4.81
CA THR A 334 -4.65 9.96 -4.45
C THR A 334 -3.96 10.54 -5.69
N LEU A 335 -3.61 9.71 -6.67
CA LEU A 335 -2.94 10.15 -7.90
C LEU A 335 -3.89 10.92 -8.82
N ASN A 336 -5.13 10.43 -9.04
CA ASN A 336 -6.13 11.15 -9.84
C ASN A 336 -6.48 12.52 -9.25
N ALA A 337 -6.61 12.61 -7.92
CA ALA A 337 -6.86 13.89 -7.27
C ALA A 337 -5.66 14.84 -7.37
N ALA A 338 -4.44 14.32 -7.52
CA ALA A 338 -3.27 15.15 -7.82
C ALA A 338 -3.29 15.66 -9.27
N LEU A 339 -3.62 14.82 -10.24
CA LEU A 339 -3.82 15.24 -11.64
C LEU A 339 -4.87 16.35 -11.74
N LYS A 340 -6.01 16.20 -11.06
CA LYS A 340 -7.05 17.24 -10.99
C LYS A 340 -6.54 18.55 -10.39
N ARG A 341 -5.79 18.50 -9.28
CA ARG A 341 -5.20 19.69 -8.65
C ARG A 341 -4.16 20.38 -9.53
N MET A 342 -3.51 19.66 -10.44
CA MET A 342 -2.60 20.24 -11.44
C MET A 342 -3.33 20.84 -12.65
N GLY A 343 -4.67 20.82 -12.68
CA GLY A 343 -5.48 21.37 -13.77
C GLY A 343 -5.82 20.39 -14.89
N TYR A 344 -5.49 19.10 -14.74
CA TYR A 344 -5.73 18.08 -15.77
C TYR A 344 -7.04 17.30 -15.55
N GLU A 345 -8.04 17.94 -14.93
CA GLU A 345 -9.37 17.34 -14.83
C GLU A 345 -9.97 17.14 -16.23
N ASN A 346 -10.49 15.93 -16.49
CA ASN A 346 -11.01 15.51 -17.80
C ASN A 346 -10.00 15.49 -18.96
N GLN A 347 -8.71 15.77 -18.72
CA GLN A 347 -7.64 15.71 -19.72
C GLN A 347 -6.69 14.53 -19.49
N LEU A 348 -6.41 14.19 -18.23
CA LEU A 348 -5.56 13.06 -17.91
C LEU A 348 -6.05 12.33 -16.65
N THR A 349 -6.10 11.01 -16.74
CA THR A 349 -6.33 10.13 -15.60
C THR A 349 -5.15 9.19 -15.38
N GLY A 350 -5.04 8.57 -14.20
CA GLY A 350 -4.03 7.56 -13.93
C GLY A 350 -4.10 6.35 -14.88
N HIS A 351 -5.28 6.06 -15.45
CA HIS A 351 -5.40 5.09 -16.53
C HIS A 351 -5.00 5.69 -17.89
N GLY A 352 -5.36 6.95 -18.13
CA GLY A 352 -4.97 7.73 -19.31
C GLY A 352 -3.46 7.81 -19.53
N ILE A 353 -2.64 7.86 -18.47
CA ILE A 353 -1.16 7.81 -18.56
C ILE A 353 -0.69 6.62 -19.39
N ARG A 354 -1.35 5.46 -19.26
CA ARG A 354 -1.01 4.27 -20.03
C ARG A 354 -1.42 4.40 -21.50
N GLY A 355 -2.52 5.10 -21.77
CA GLY A 355 -2.91 5.50 -23.12
C GLY A 355 -1.85 6.40 -23.74
N THR A 356 -1.39 7.43 -23.02
CA THR A 356 -0.31 8.32 -23.46
C THR A 356 0.97 7.56 -23.81
N ILE A 357 1.45 6.68 -22.92
CA ILE A 357 2.66 5.88 -23.18
C ILE A 357 2.45 4.95 -24.37
N SER A 358 1.30 4.27 -24.44
CA SER A 358 0.99 3.37 -25.54
C SER A 358 1.04 4.13 -26.87
N THR A 359 0.31 5.24 -26.98
CA THR A 359 0.23 6.04 -28.18
C THR A 359 1.61 6.58 -28.57
N ALA A 360 2.31 7.20 -27.63
CA ALA A 360 3.64 7.77 -27.88
C ALA A 360 4.66 6.73 -28.35
N LEU A 361 4.75 5.57 -27.69
CA LEU A 361 5.70 4.52 -28.09
C LEU A 361 5.39 3.92 -29.46
N ASN A 362 4.10 3.78 -29.81
CA ASN A 362 3.71 3.31 -31.15
C ASN A 362 4.01 4.38 -32.21
N GLU A 363 3.76 5.66 -31.94
CA GLU A 363 4.08 6.78 -32.85
C GLU A 363 5.60 6.91 -33.08
N ILE A 364 6.43 6.72 -32.05
CA ILE A 364 7.90 6.70 -32.17
C ILE A 364 8.39 5.53 -33.03
N GLY A 365 7.59 4.45 -33.16
CA GLY A 365 7.86 3.31 -34.03
C GLY A 365 8.30 2.03 -33.32
N TYR A 366 8.08 1.91 -32.00
CA TYR A 366 8.43 0.68 -31.28
C TYR A 366 7.52 -0.49 -31.66
N PRO A 367 8.03 -1.74 -31.69
CA PRO A 367 7.20 -2.92 -31.93
C PRO A 367 6.04 -3.04 -30.95
N LYS A 368 4.82 -3.14 -31.47
CA LYS A 368 3.58 -3.24 -30.68
C LYS A 368 3.63 -4.34 -29.61
N ILE A 369 4.28 -5.47 -29.92
CA ILE A 369 4.44 -6.59 -28.98
C ILE A 369 5.26 -6.20 -27.72
N TRP A 370 6.25 -5.32 -27.85
CA TRP A 370 7.03 -4.82 -26.70
C TRP A 370 6.20 -3.84 -25.87
N VAL A 371 5.45 -2.95 -26.53
CA VAL A 371 4.57 -1.97 -25.87
C VAL A 371 3.45 -2.69 -25.10
N ASP A 372 2.80 -3.66 -25.72
CA ASP A 372 1.73 -4.43 -25.08
C ASP A 372 2.24 -5.30 -23.92
N ALA A 373 3.42 -5.90 -24.06
CA ALA A 373 4.08 -6.62 -22.97
C ALA A 373 4.42 -5.69 -21.79
N GLN A 374 4.92 -4.47 -22.06
CA GLN A 374 5.25 -3.45 -21.07
C GLN A 374 4.03 -2.81 -20.39
N LEU A 375 2.89 -2.81 -21.07
CA LEU A 375 1.65 -2.35 -20.46
C LEU A 375 0.90 -3.50 -19.80
N SER A 376 1.31 -4.76 -19.97
CA SER A 376 0.47 -5.89 -19.61
C SER A 376 -0.92 -5.70 -20.26
N HIS A 377 -0.97 -5.59 -21.59
CA HIS A 377 -2.21 -5.66 -22.35
C HIS A 377 -2.53 -7.11 -22.69
N SER A 378 -3.82 -7.43 -22.75
CA SER A 378 -4.27 -8.76 -23.11
C SER A 378 -4.37 -8.81 -24.62
N ASP A 379 -3.54 -9.64 -25.26
CA ASP A 379 -3.67 -9.90 -26.70
C ASP A 379 -5.07 -10.49 -26.99
N PRO A 380 -5.85 -9.91 -27.92
CA PRO A 380 -7.10 -10.50 -28.38
C PRO A 380 -6.90 -11.91 -28.96
N ASN A 381 -5.73 -12.18 -29.53
CA ASN A 381 -5.38 -13.47 -30.10
C ASN A 381 -4.75 -14.35 -29.01
N LYS A 382 -5.36 -15.51 -28.79
CA LYS A 382 -5.18 -16.40 -27.63
C LYS A 382 -3.83 -17.13 -27.58
N VAL A 383 -2.70 -16.43 -27.66
CA VAL A 383 -1.38 -16.99 -27.32
C VAL A 383 -1.04 -16.56 -25.89
N SER A 384 -0.71 -17.55 -25.05
CA SER A 384 -0.72 -17.50 -23.59
C SER A 384 -0.18 -16.19 -22.97
N LEU A 385 -1.09 -15.43 -22.34
CA LEU A 385 -0.85 -14.16 -21.64
C LEU A 385 0.29 -14.24 -20.61
N ALA A 386 0.44 -15.37 -19.91
CA ALA A 386 1.49 -15.60 -18.92
C ALA A 386 2.91 -15.56 -19.52
N TYR A 387 3.10 -15.96 -20.77
CA TYR A 387 4.43 -15.95 -21.41
C TYR A 387 4.86 -14.52 -21.80
N ASN A 388 3.93 -13.65 -22.19
CA ASN A 388 4.26 -12.28 -22.63
C ASN A 388 4.85 -11.40 -21.51
N HIS A 389 4.57 -11.69 -20.24
CA HIS A 389 5.00 -10.86 -19.11
C HIS A 389 6.47 -11.02 -18.70
N ALA A 390 7.09 -12.15 -19.02
CA ALA A 390 8.51 -12.44 -18.76
C ALA A 390 9.37 -12.37 -20.03
N MET A 391 8.76 -12.30 -21.20
CA MET A 391 9.46 -12.22 -22.49
C MET A 391 9.93 -10.79 -22.78
N TYR A 392 10.94 -10.68 -23.65
CA TYR A 392 11.47 -9.42 -24.20
C TYR A 392 11.94 -8.41 -23.15
N VAL A 393 12.44 -8.85 -21.98
CA VAL A 393 12.89 -7.93 -20.92
C VAL A 393 13.96 -6.97 -21.43
N GLU A 394 14.96 -7.45 -22.18
CA GLU A 394 16.07 -6.60 -22.62
C GLU A 394 15.74 -5.64 -23.77
N PRO A 395 14.96 -6.05 -24.80
CA PRO A 395 14.38 -5.09 -25.73
C PRO A 395 13.52 -4.02 -25.02
N ARG A 396 12.67 -4.43 -24.06
CA ARG A 396 11.85 -3.48 -23.28
C ARG A 396 12.71 -2.58 -22.39
N ARG A 397 13.82 -3.07 -21.86
CA ARG A 397 14.76 -2.26 -21.07
C ARG A 397 15.32 -1.10 -21.89
N ARG A 398 15.76 -1.38 -23.12
CA ARG A 398 16.24 -0.34 -24.05
C ARG A 398 15.13 0.65 -24.40
N MET A 399 13.95 0.14 -24.75
CA MET A 399 12.76 0.96 -25.04
C MET A 399 12.38 1.88 -23.89
N MET A 400 12.31 1.34 -22.66
CA MET A 400 11.92 2.13 -21.49
C MET A 400 13.00 3.10 -21.01
N GLN A 401 14.27 2.81 -21.28
CA GLN A 401 15.35 3.77 -21.06
C GLN A 401 15.27 4.93 -22.05
N ASP A 402 15.16 4.65 -23.35
CA ASP A 402 14.99 5.68 -24.39
C ASP A 402 13.72 6.52 -24.14
N TRP A 403 12.61 5.88 -23.76
CA TRP A 403 11.39 6.60 -23.35
C TRP A 403 11.64 7.54 -22.16
N ALA A 404 12.38 7.09 -21.15
CA ALA A 404 12.70 7.93 -20.00
C ALA A 404 13.60 9.12 -20.38
N ASP A 405 14.54 8.91 -21.30
CA ASP A 405 15.41 9.98 -21.82
C ASP A 405 14.60 10.98 -22.66
N ARG A 406 13.64 10.52 -23.48
CA ARG A 406 12.70 11.38 -24.20
C ARG A 406 11.79 12.18 -23.27
N LEU A 407 11.33 11.61 -22.15
CA LEU A 407 10.58 12.36 -21.15
C LEU A 407 11.41 13.50 -20.54
N ASP A 408 12.71 13.28 -20.31
CA ASP A 408 13.60 14.33 -19.84
C ASP A 408 13.82 15.42 -20.90
N LEU A 409 13.93 15.05 -22.19
CA LEU A 409 13.98 16.01 -23.31
C LEU A 409 12.69 16.83 -23.44
N LEU A 410 11.52 16.20 -23.38
CA LEU A 410 10.22 16.88 -23.42
C LEU A 410 10.09 17.89 -22.28
N GLU A 411 10.55 17.52 -21.09
CA GLU A 411 10.50 18.40 -19.93
C GLU A 411 11.44 19.61 -20.07
N GLN A 412 12.56 19.46 -20.79
CA GLN A 412 13.49 20.55 -21.13
C GLN A 412 13.02 21.40 -22.31
N GLY A 413 11.91 21.03 -22.98
CA GLY A 413 11.39 21.72 -24.15
C GLY A 413 12.00 21.26 -25.48
N HIS A 414 12.82 20.20 -25.49
CA HIS A 414 13.40 19.61 -26.70
C HIS A 414 12.39 18.65 -27.39
N VAL A 415 11.26 19.20 -27.86
CA VAL A 415 10.14 18.41 -28.39
C VAL A 415 10.49 17.70 -29.70
N GLU A 416 11.25 18.34 -30.59
CA GLU A 416 11.64 17.75 -31.88
C GLU A 416 12.51 16.50 -31.68
N ASP A 417 13.55 16.60 -30.86
CA ASP A 417 14.44 15.48 -30.54
C ASP A 417 13.68 14.35 -29.85
N ALA A 418 12.79 14.68 -28.91
CA ALA A 418 11.99 13.68 -28.20
C ALA A 418 10.96 12.98 -29.09
N SER A 419 10.51 13.62 -30.17
CA SER A 419 9.51 13.10 -31.12
C SER A 419 10.13 12.42 -32.33
N ALA A 420 11.46 12.38 -32.43
CA ALA A 420 12.15 11.75 -33.55
C ALA A 420 11.81 10.25 -33.63
N HIS A 421 11.39 9.79 -34.82
CA HIS A 421 11.10 8.38 -35.08
C HIS A 421 12.37 7.52 -34.96
N LEU A 422 12.19 6.26 -34.59
CA LEU A 422 13.29 5.31 -34.55
C LEU A 422 13.87 5.11 -35.96
N THR A 423 15.18 5.28 -36.08
CA THR A 423 15.90 4.94 -37.32
C THR A 423 16.26 3.46 -37.27
N ILE A 424 15.67 2.65 -38.15
CA ILE A 424 15.98 1.22 -38.24
C ILE A 424 17.28 1.08 -39.03
N HIS A 425 18.38 0.77 -38.34
CA HIS A 425 19.61 0.34 -39.01
C HIS A 425 19.59 -1.19 -39.16
N ILE A 426 19.52 -1.67 -40.39
CA ILE A 426 19.75 -3.08 -40.71
C ILE A 426 21.27 -3.23 -40.88
N GLU A 427 21.96 -3.71 -39.85
CA GLU A 427 23.37 -4.11 -39.97
C GLU A 427 23.45 -5.34 -40.89
N GLY A 428 24.02 -5.18 -42.09
CA GLY A 428 24.39 -6.32 -42.95
C GLY A 428 24.07 -6.24 -44.45
N THR A 429 23.46 -5.17 -44.97
CA THR A 429 23.27 -5.01 -46.43
C THR A 429 24.35 -4.12 -47.02
N PRO A 430 25.24 -4.60 -47.91
CA PRO A 430 26.11 -3.70 -48.66
C PRO A 430 25.22 -2.80 -49.51
N ALA A 431 25.47 -1.49 -49.46
CA ALA A 431 24.81 -0.54 -50.34
C ALA A 431 25.17 -0.90 -51.79
N MET A 432 24.23 -1.53 -52.50
CA MET A 432 24.30 -1.67 -53.95
C MET A 432 23.33 -0.68 -54.58
N ALA A 433 23.91 0.14 -55.45
CA ALA A 433 23.25 1.08 -56.31
C ALA A 433 22.21 0.39 -57.22
N GLU A 434 21.20 1.18 -57.55
CA GLU A 434 20.02 0.87 -58.35
C GLU A 434 20.36 0.23 -59.72
N GLU A 435 19.65 -0.84 -60.08
CA GLU A 435 18.88 -0.91 -61.34
C GLU A 435 17.89 -2.10 -61.32
N PRO A 436 16.76 -2.04 -62.06
CA PRO A 436 15.59 -2.89 -61.81
C PRO A 436 15.48 -4.05 -62.81
N ALA A 437 15.16 -5.27 -62.34
CA ALA A 437 14.28 -6.21 -63.06
C ALA A 437 14.00 -7.52 -62.31
N ALA A 438 12.75 -7.97 -62.50
CA ALA A 438 12.26 -9.34 -62.61
C ALA A 438 11.88 -10.15 -61.34
N ILE A 439 10.62 -10.55 -61.37
CA ILE A 439 9.88 -11.45 -60.50
C ILE A 439 10.38 -12.90 -60.65
N ALA A 440 10.61 -13.61 -59.54
CA ALA A 440 10.47 -15.06 -59.47
C ALA A 440 10.20 -15.52 -58.03
N ALA A 441 9.13 -16.30 -57.88
CA ALA A 441 8.75 -16.97 -56.65
C ALA A 441 9.63 -18.21 -56.42
N ALA A 442 10.13 -18.38 -55.20
CA ALA A 442 10.63 -19.67 -54.73
C ALA A 442 10.40 -19.82 -53.21
N SER A 443 9.72 -20.91 -52.87
CA SER A 443 9.44 -21.38 -51.52
C SER A 443 10.70 -22.03 -50.94
N ALA A 444 11.13 -21.59 -49.75
CA ALA A 444 12.14 -22.31 -48.98
C ALA A 444 11.82 -22.20 -47.48
N LYS A 445 11.55 -23.35 -46.87
CA LYS A 445 11.55 -23.55 -45.41
C LYS A 445 12.97 -23.34 -44.91
N GLY A 446 13.17 -22.42 -43.97
CA GLY A 446 14.42 -22.19 -43.27
C GLY A 446 14.17 -21.71 -41.85
N ASP A 447 14.90 -22.31 -40.89
CA ASP A 447 14.85 -22.03 -39.46
C ASP A 447 14.89 -20.54 -39.12
N VAL A 448 13.96 -20.11 -38.25
CA VAL A 448 13.90 -18.74 -37.74
C VAL A 448 14.93 -18.58 -36.62
N SER A 449 16.18 -18.33 -37.00
CA SER A 449 17.15 -17.68 -36.11
C SER A 449 16.80 -16.18 -36.05
N SER A 450 16.26 -15.74 -34.92
CA SER A 450 15.90 -14.35 -34.68
C SER A 450 17.16 -13.49 -34.58
N THR A 451 17.53 -12.84 -35.68
CA THR A 451 18.55 -11.78 -35.67
C THR A 451 18.03 -10.57 -34.86
N PRO A 452 18.82 -10.02 -33.92
CA PRO A 452 18.37 -8.91 -33.10
C PRO A 452 18.28 -7.63 -33.94
N ILE A 453 17.10 -7.02 -33.99
CA ILE A 453 16.93 -5.66 -34.51
C ILE A 453 17.65 -4.70 -33.55
N ALA A 454 18.75 -4.10 -34.00
CA ALA A 454 19.43 -3.04 -33.28
C ALA A 454 18.68 -1.72 -33.49
N VAL A 455 17.89 -1.33 -32.49
CA VAL A 455 17.26 0.00 -32.43
C VAL A 455 18.24 0.94 -31.72
N ALA A 456 18.81 1.89 -32.45
CA ALA A 456 19.66 2.93 -31.90
C ALA A 456 18.96 4.30 -32.04
N PRO A 457 19.04 5.18 -31.02
CA PRO A 457 18.49 6.53 -31.11
C PRO A 457 19.30 7.37 -32.12
N SER A 458 18.61 8.04 -33.05
CA SER A 458 19.19 9.06 -33.92
C SER A 458 19.61 10.26 -33.07
N THR A 459 20.86 10.29 -32.62
CA THR A 459 21.41 11.43 -31.87
C THR A 459 22.05 12.43 -32.83
N LYS A 460 21.25 13.40 -33.29
CA LYS A 460 21.76 14.61 -33.92
C LYS A 460 22.28 15.55 -32.82
N GLY A 461 23.55 15.43 -32.41
CA GLY A 461 24.34 16.51 -31.80
C GLY A 461 23.89 17.22 -30.51
N THR A 462 22.70 16.96 -29.95
CA THR A 462 22.22 17.60 -28.72
C THR A 462 22.86 16.93 -27.50
N THR A 463 23.60 17.68 -26.68
CA THR A 463 24.18 17.18 -25.42
C THR A 463 23.06 16.85 -24.43
N PHE A 464 22.63 15.58 -24.37
CA PHE A 464 21.58 15.14 -23.46
C PHE A 464 22.03 15.25 -21.99
N GLN A 465 21.39 16.14 -21.23
CA GLN A 465 21.58 16.25 -19.78
C GLN A 465 20.39 15.63 -19.05
N ARG A 466 20.63 14.56 -18.28
CA ARG A 466 19.59 13.93 -17.45
C ARG A 466 19.12 14.87 -16.35
N LEU A 467 17.80 14.99 -16.17
CA LEU A 467 17.21 15.70 -15.03
C LEU A 467 17.06 14.77 -13.84
N SER A 468 17.58 15.16 -12.67
CA SER A 468 17.29 14.45 -11.43
C SER A 468 15.79 14.52 -11.14
N GLN A 469 15.21 13.36 -10.82
CA GLN A 469 13.78 13.21 -10.58
C GLN A 469 13.41 13.36 -9.11
N VAL A 470 14.41 13.35 -8.23
CA VAL A 470 14.23 13.41 -6.79
C VAL A 470 14.50 14.82 -6.30
N PRO A 471 13.85 15.27 -5.22
CA PRO A 471 14.16 16.56 -4.65
C PRO A 471 15.64 16.64 -4.28
N PRO A 472 16.29 17.79 -4.49
CA PRO A 472 17.66 17.97 -4.05
C PRO A 472 17.74 17.63 -2.56
N PRO A 473 18.84 17.00 -2.10
CA PRO A 473 19.05 16.81 -0.68
C PRO A 473 18.89 18.17 0.00
N PRO A 474 18.24 18.25 1.18
CA PRO A 474 18.15 19.51 1.89
C PRO A 474 19.57 20.06 1.99
N ILE A 475 19.76 21.30 1.53
CA ILE A 475 21.02 22.02 1.71
C ILE A 475 21.35 21.86 3.18
N ARG A 476 22.46 21.17 3.48
CA ARG A 476 22.98 21.15 4.85
C ARG A 476 23.25 22.61 5.14
N THR A 477 22.38 23.26 5.91
CA THR A 477 22.78 24.44 6.63
C THR A 477 24.07 24.04 7.34
N PRO A 478 25.18 24.80 7.19
CA PRO A 478 26.36 24.51 7.99
C PRO A 478 25.88 24.41 9.43
N LYS A 479 26.26 23.33 10.12
CA LYS A 479 25.97 23.16 11.54
C LYS A 479 26.21 24.52 12.20
N PRO A 480 25.27 25.08 12.98
CA PRO A 480 25.56 26.31 13.69
C PRO A 480 26.86 26.06 14.44
N GLU A 481 27.88 26.90 14.18
CA GLU A 481 29.15 26.79 14.88
C GLU A 481 28.83 26.69 16.36
N ALA A 482 29.27 25.60 17.00
CA ALA A 482 29.03 25.38 18.41
C ALA A 482 29.40 26.66 19.16
N SER A 483 28.43 27.24 19.89
CA SER A 483 28.65 28.44 20.69
C SER A 483 29.87 28.23 21.58
N ALA A 484 30.62 29.28 21.92
CA ALA A 484 31.82 29.18 22.77
C ALA A 484 31.56 28.36 24.06
N ILE A 485 30.34 28.47 24.60
CA ILE A 485 29.87 27.72 25.78
C ILE A 485 29.72 26.21 25.48
N GLN A 486 29.28 25.84 24.28
CA GLN A 486 29.17 24.43 23.87
C GLN A 486 30.53 23.79 23.63
N ARG A 487 31.48 24.52 23.01
CA ARG A 487 32.87 24.05 22.85
C ARG A 487 33.55 23.83 24.20
N GLU A 488 33.42 24.80 25.11
CA GLU A 488 33.99 24.66 26.46
C GLU A 488 33.39 23.45 27.22
N ARG A 489 32.08 23.20 27.06
CA ARG A 489 31.42 22.06 27.68
C ARG A 489 31.82 20.72 27.06
N GLU A 490 32.05 20.66 25.76
CA GLU A 490 32.57 19.48 25.06
C GLU A 490 34.03 19.18 25.46
N GLU A 491 34.87 20.21 25.59
CA GLU A 491 36.25 20.07 26.07
C GLU A 491 36.30 19.56 27.52
N MET A 492 35.47 20.13 28.41
CA MET A 492 35.35 19.63 29.79
C MET A 492 34.84 18.18 29.83
N LEU A 493 33.92 17.80 28.95
CA LEU A 493 33.43 16.43 28.85
C LEU A 493 34.53 15.47 28.40
N ALA A 494 35.30 15.84 27.37
CA ALA A 494 36.42 15.05 26.88
C ALA A 494 37.52 14.87 27.95
N MET A 495 37.85 15.92 28.70
CA MET A 495 38.81 15.84 29.82
C MET A 495 38.28 14.99 30.98
N TYR A 496 36.99 15.07 31.28
CA TYR A 496 36.35 14.27 32.33
C TYR A 496 36.33 12.76 31.98
N GLU A 497 36.06 12.43 30.71
CA GLU A 497 36.04 11.06 30.22
C GLU A 497 37.43 10.51 29.85
N SER A 498 38.48 11.34 29.95
CA SER A 498 39.87 10.93 29.71
C SER A 498 40.28 9.74 30.58
N PRO A 499 41.06 8.78 30.02
CA PRO A 499 41.65 7.67 30.79
C PRO A 499 42.48 8.11 32.00
N SER A 500 43.05 9.32 31.98
CA SER A 500 43.82 9.89 33.09
C SER A 500 42.96 10.41 34.25
N CYS A 501 41.64 10.56 34.05
CA CYS A 501 40.69 11.00 35.08
C CYS A 501 39.90 9.78 35.59
N LEU A 502 40.39 9.18 36.67
CA LEU A 502 39.91 7.89 37.16
C LEU A 502 38.66 8.04 38.05
N PRO A 503 37.66 7.15 37.93
CA PRO A 503 36.61 7.04 38.93
C PRO A 503 37.19 6.76 40.32
N VAL A 504 36.61 7.36 41.38
CA VAL A 504 37.07 7.22 42.78
C VAL A 504 37.36 5.78 43.21
N PRO A 505 36.53 4.76 42.89
CA PRO A 505 36.84 3.38 43.27
C PRO A 505 38.09 2.81 42.59
N LEU A 506 38.38 3.22 41.36
CA LEU A 506 39.54 2.76 40.60
C LEU A 506 40.81 3.45 41.11
N PHE A 507 40.75 4.75 41.37
CA PHE A 507 41.86 5.50 41.99
C PHE A 507 42.23 4.92 43.35
N GLY A 508 41.24 4.62 44.20
CA GLY A 508 41.47 4.01 45.52
C GLY A 508 42.23 2.68 45.43
N LYS A 509 41.86 1.80 44.48
CA LYS A 509 42.58 0.55 44.24
C LYS A 509 44.05 0.78 43.90
N LEU A 510 44.34 1.72 43.02
CA LEU A 510 45.73 2.03 42.62
C LEU A 510 46.52 2.70 43.74
N ALA A 511 45.87 3.48 44.61
CA ALA A 511 46.49 4.13 45.76
C ALA A 511 46.62 3.20 46.99
N GLY A 512 46.14 1.95 46.93
CA GLY A 512 46.12 1.03 48.07
C GLY A 512 45.16 1.45 49.20
N LYS A 513 44.14 2.25 48.89
CA LYS A 513 43.19 2.84 49.87
C LYS A 513 41.75 2.41 49.58
N SER A 514 40.91 2.32 50.61
CA SER A 514 39.48 2.04 50.41
C SER A 514 38.75 3.23 49.79
N LYS A 515 37.63 2.97 49.11
CA LYS A 515 36.75 4.01 48.54
C LYS A 515 36.36 5.07 49.58
N ASP A 516 36.04 4.65 50.80
CA ASP A 516 35.64 5.56 51.89
C ASP A 516 36.80 6.38 52.44
N GLN A 517 38.03 5.87 52.35
CA GLN A 517 39.22 6.64 52.67
C GLN A 517 39.49 7.72 51.63
N ILE A 518 39.37 7.41 50.33
CA ILE A 518 39.49 8.40 49.26
C ILE A 518 38.38 9.48 49.36
N ASN A 519 37.14 9.08 49.63
CA ASN A 519 36.04 10.04 49.84
C ASN A 519 36.28 10.96 51.04
N ARG A 520 36.89 10.47 52.13
CA ARG A 520 37.28 11.30 53.27
C ARG A 520 38.40 12.26 52.91
N GLU A 521 39.39 11.83 52.12
CA GLU A 521 40.48 12.69 51.66
C GLU A 521 39.98 13.79 50.70
N LEU A 522 39.03 13.48 49.82
CA LEU A 522 38.36 14.46 48.96
C LEU A 522 37.57 15.48 49.77
N LYS A 523 36.78 15.04 50.77
CA LYS A 523 36.04 15.94 51.67
C LYS A 523 36.95 16.81 52.53
N ALA A 524 38.13 16.30 52.90
CA ALA A 524 39.13 17.03 53.65
C ALA A 524 40.02 17.95 52.78
N GLY A 525 39.75 18.07 51.47
CA GLY A 525 40.54 18.90 50.55
C GLY A 525 41.96 18.40 50.29
N LYS A 526 42.24 17.11 50.60
CA LYS A 526 43.57 16.51 50.44
C LYS A 526 43.83 15.99 49.02
N LEU A 527 42.77 15.77 48.24
CA LEU A 527 42.83 15.28 46.86
C LEU A 527 42.01 16.21 45.96
N LEU A 528 42.51 16.49 44.76
CA LEU A 528 41.78 17.21 43.72
C LEU A 528 40.87 16.25 42.95
N SER A 529 39.60 16.61 42.76
CA SER A 529 38.70 15.85 41.87
C SER A 529 37.94 16.79 40.95
N ILE A 530 37.70 16.35 39.71
CA ILE A 530 36.83 17.04 38.77
C ILE A 530 35.46 16.37 38.72
N SER A 531 34.40 17.16 38.55
CA SER A 531 33.02 16.67 38.45
C SER A 531 32.28 17.39 37.32
N LEU A 532 31.37 16.70 36.64
CA LEU A 532 30.60 17.28 35.55
C LEU A 532 29.11 16.95 35.71
N GLY A 533 28.34 17.92 36.22
CA GLY A 533 26.93 17.74 36.56
C GLY A 533 26.72 16.54 37.50
N ASN A 534 25.79 15.67 37.15
CA ASN A 534 25.41 14.51 37.99
C ASN A 534 26.25 13.25 37.72
N ARG A 535 27.37 13.36 36.99
CA ARG A 535 28.17 12.20 36.53
C ARG A 535 29.14 11.65 37.58
N GLY A 536 29.23 12.28 38.76
CA GLY A 536 30.10 11.87 39.86
C GLY A 536 31.52 12.44 39.77
N GLN A 537 32.34 12.20 40.80
CA GLN A 537 33.71 12.71 40.90
C GLN A 537 34.73 11.78 40.25
N ARG A 538 35.72 12.36 39.58
CA ARG A 538 36.89 11.66 39.04
C ARG A 538 38.17 12.32 39.54
N VAL A 539 39.17 11.50 39.85
CA VAL A 539 40.46 11.91 40.41
C VAL A 539 41.53 11.71 39.35
N PRO A 540 42.29 12.75 38.98
CA PRO A 540 43.40 12.61 38.07
C PRO A 540 44.48 11.66 38.59
N ASP A 541 44.91 10.71 37.75
CA ASP A 541 45.87 9.65 38.04
C ASP A 541 47.26 10.17 38.44
N TRP A 542 47.69 11.33 37.94
CA TRP A 542 48.96 11.94 38.28
C TRP A 542 49.08 12.28 39.78
N GLN A 543 47.97 12.33 40.53
CA GLN A 543 47.99 12.46 41.99
C GLN A 543 48.42 11.18 42.73
N LEU A 544 48.62 10.06 42.03
CA LEU A 544 49.30 8.89 42.58
C LEU A 544 50.81 9.15 42.75
N VAL A 545 51.37 10.13 42.02
CA VAL A 545 52.77 10.55 42.15
C VAL A 545 52.89 11.51 43.34
N PRO A 546 53.68 11.18 44.40
CA PRO A 546 53.72 11.96 45.63
C PRO A 546 54.09 13.44 45.43
N LEU A 547 55.00 13.73 44.49
CA LEU A 547 55.43 15.09 44.18
C LEU A 547 54.30 15.93 43.54
N LYS A 548 53.58 15.35 42.57
CA LYS A 548 52.46 16.02 41.88
C LYS A 548 51.24 16.16 42.80
N HIS A 549 51.03 15.18 43.69
CA HIS A 549 50.05 15.28 44.77
C HIS A 549 50.36 16.43 45.74
N LYS A 550 51.62 16.54 46.19
CA LYS A 550 52.08 17.64 47.05
C LYS A 550 51.90 18.99 46.36
N LEU A 551 52.20 19.09 45.06
CA LEU A 551 51.94 20.30 44.26
C LEU A 551 50.46 20.69 44.28
N ALA A 552 49.56 19.73 44.02
CA ALA A 552 48.12 19.98 44.04
C ALA A 552 47.62 20.39 45.44
N GLN A 553 48.14 19.77 46.51
CA GLN A 553 47.79 20.15 47.89
C GLN A 553 48.21 21.57 48.25
N VAL A 554 49.44 21.95 47.86
CA VAL A 554 49.92 23.32 48.10
C VAL A 554 49.05 24.33 47.34
N LEU A 555 48.66 24.02 46.10
CA LEU A 555 47.78 24.88 45.32
C LEU A 555 46.36 24.95 45.92
N MET A 556 45.76 23.82 46.31
CA MET A 556 44.43 23.77 46.94
C MET A 556 44.39 24.57 48.25
N ASN A 557 45.45 24.49 49.06
CA ASN A 557 45.53 25.22 50.33
C ASN A 557 45.69 26.73 50.15
N GLN A 558 46.37 27.17 49.08
CA GLN A 558 46.60 28.58 48.76
C GLN A 558 45.44 29.20 47.95
N CYS A 559 44.61 28.38 47.29
CA CYS A 559 43.47 28.82 46.47
C CYS A 559 42.13 28.30 47.00
N GLN A 560 41.79 28.62 48.26
CA GLN A 560 40.59 28.09 48.95
C GLN A 560 39.24 28.50 48.33
N GLY A 561 39.22 29.44 47.36
CA GLY A 561 38.01 29.87 46.63
C GLY A 561 37.95 29.46 45.15
N ALA A 562 38.90 28.67 44.66
CA ALA A 562 38.94 28.25 43.25
C ALA A 562 38.08 27.01 42.99
N ASP A 563 37.40 26.96 41.84
CA ASP A 563 36.67 25.76 41.43
C ASP A 563 37.65 24.62 41.06
N SER A 564 37.20 23.38 41.23
CA SER A 564 38.03 22.19 40.97
C SER A 564 38.51 22.11 39.52
N TRP A 565 37.71 22.57 38.54
CA TRP A 565 38.13 22.67 37.15
C TRP A 565 39.16 23.76 36.90
N GLU A 566 39.11 24.84 37.67
CA GLU A 566 40.09 25.91 37.60
C GLU A 566 41.46 25.44 38.12
N LEU A 567 41.47 24.77 39.27
CA LEU A 567 42.67 24.16 39.84
C LEU A 567 43.27 23.09 38.92
N TYR A 568 42.42 22.24 38.34
CA TYR A 568 42.86 21.25 37.36
C TYR A 568 43.52 21.91 36.14
N ARG A 569 42.92 22.98 35.59
CA ARG A 569 43.48 23.73 34.45
C ARG A 569 44.78 24.43 34.80
N MET A 570 44.90 25.02 35.99
CA MET A 570 46.15 25.65 36.44
C MET A 570 47.31 24.65 36.52
N LEU A 571 47.02 23.40 36.86
CA LEU A 571 48.03 22.36 36.97
C LEU A 571 48.40 21.71 35.63
N THR A 572 47.44 21.62 34.70
CA THR A 572 47.58 20.84 33.46
C THR A 572 47.79 21.69 32.19
N ARG A 573 47.47 23.00 32.22
CA ARG A 573 47.69 23.87 31.06
C ARG A 573 49.16 24.29 30.97
N PRO A 574 49.75 24.26 29.76
CA PRO A 574 51.03 24.91 29.46
C PRO A 574 51.08 26.36 29.95
N HIS A 575 52.15 26.74 30.64
CA HIS A 575 52.36 28.12 31.09
C HIS A 575 53.61 28.73 30.42
N PRO A 576 53.55 29.95 29.86
CA PRO A 576 54.70 30.58 29.19
C PRO A 576 55.94 30.70 30.07
N ASP A 577 55.76 31.10 31.33
CA ASP A 577 56.85 31.25 32.30
C ASP A 577 57.41 29.90 32.81
N LEU A 578 56.77 28.79 32.45
CA LEU A 578 57.26 27.42 32.68
C LEU A 578 57.79 26.79 31.39
N GLY A 579 58.11 27.60 30.36
CA GLY A 579 58.63 27.12 29.08
C GLY A 579 57.58 26.42 28.23
N ASN A 580 56.30 26.80 28.35
CA ASN A 580 55.14 26.15 27.72
C ASN A 580 54.93 24.68 28.14
N CYS A 581 55.39 24.31 29.33
CA CYS A 581 55.09 23.02 29.94
C CYS A 581 54.01 23.16 31.03
N ALA A 582 53.31 22.08 31.34
CA ALA A 582 52.34 22.05 32.44
C ALA A 582 53.05 21.99 33.80
N ALA A 583 52.44 22.56 34.85
CA ALA A 583 53.03 22.59 36.18
C ALA A 583 53.30 21.18 36.73
N ILE A 584 52.44 20.22 36.41
CA ILE A 584 52.61 18.81 36.78
C ILE A 584 53.83 18.14 36.13
N ASP A 585 54.39 18.70 35.08
CA ASP A 585 55.49 18.08 34.32
C ASP A 585 56.85 18.74 34.60
N VAL A 586 56.86 19.96 35.14
CA VAL A 586 58.08 20.73 35.47
C VAL A 586 58.42 20.69 36.97
N VAL A 587 57.49 20.22 37.81
CA VAL A 587 57.69 20.22 39.26
C VAL A 587 58.82 19.27 39.69
N THR A 588 59.70 19.77 40.53
CA THR A 588 60.81 19.08 41.21
C THR A 588 60.75 19.36 42.71
N PRO A 589 61.40 18.56 43.57
CA PRO A 589 61.35 18.76 45.01
C PRO A 589 61.82 20.14 45.49
N THR A 590 62.69 20.81 44.74
CA THR A 590 63.29 22.11 45.09
C THR A 590 62.52 23.30 44.53
N ASN A 591 61.64 23.12 43.54
CA ASN A 591 60.95 24.22 42.85
C ASN A 591 59.43 24.31 43.10
N VAL A 592 58.85 23.44 43.94
CA VAL A 592 57.39 23.36 44.16
C VAL A 592 56.76 24.73 44.48
N VAL A 593 57.35 25.49 45.40
CA VAL A 593 56.82 26.81 45.81
C VAL A 593 56.95 27.85 44.69
N ALA A 594 58.03 27.78 43.91
CA ALA A 594 58.24 28.67 42.77
C ALA A 594 57.21 28.38 41.66
N VAL A 595 57.00 27.09 41.32
CA VAL A 595 56.00 26.67 40.31
C VAL A 595 54.59 27.10 40.71
N VAL A 596 54.21 26.93 41.97
CA VAL A 596 52.90 27.38 42.48
C VAL A 596 52.76 28.90 42.39
N ARG A 597 53.78 29.67 42.78
CA ARG A 597 53.76 31.13 42.67
C ARG A 597 53.62 31.58 41.22
N THR A 598 54.30 30.91 40.28
CA THR A 598 54.23 31.23 38.85
C THR A 598 52.83 31.00 38.28
N ILE A 599 52.20 29.85 38.56
CA ILE A 599 50.83 29.58 38.05
C ILE A 599 49.76 30.41 38.77
N MET A 600 50.00 30.83 40.01
CA MET A 600 49.10 31.73 40.75
C MET A 600 49.25 33.21 40.34
N GLY A 601 50.44 33.64 39.89
CA GLY A 601 50.72 35.02 39.49
C GLY A 601 49.86 35.55 38.33
N GLY A 602 49.15 34.67 37.62
CA GLY A 602 48.10 35.03 36.66
C GLY A 602 46.81 35.58 37.28
N ARG A 603 46.60 35.48 38.61
CA ARG A 603 45.49 36.12 39.32
C ARG A 603 45.92 37.51 39.81
N ARG A 604 45.62 38.57 39.05
CA ARG A 604 45.58 39.93 39.62
C ARG A 604 44.42 40.01 40.61
N HIS A 605 44.72 40.18 41.89
CA HIS A 605 43.79 40.76 42.86
C HIS A 605 43.57 42.24 42.47
N PRO A 606 42.34 42.79 42.48
CA PRO A 606 42.18 44.24 42.48
C PRO A 606 42.55 44.73 43.90
N ASP A 607 43.23 45.87 43.96
CA ASP A 607 43.77 46.53 45.16
C ASP A 607 45.09 45.99 45.73
N ALA A 608 46.20 46.45 45.14
CA ALA A 608 47.24 47.18 45.87
C ALA A 608 48.17 47.86 44.84
N SER A 609 48.31 49.16 44.98
CA SER A 609 49.22 50.03 44.25
C SER A 609 50.70 49.72 44.53
N GLU A 610 51.53 50.18 43.58
CA GLU A 610 52.97 50.44 43.65
C GLU A 610 53.97 49.38 43.13
N THR A 611 54.53 49.74 41.97
CA THR A 611 55.94 49.71 41.56
C THR A 611 56.79 48.50 41.94
N LEU A 612 57.33 47.82 40.91
CA LEU A 612 58.75 47.59 40.69
C LEU A 612 58.94 46.73 39.42
N SER A 613 59.62 47.27 38.42
CA SER A 613 60.10 46.54 37.25
C SER A 613 61.19 45.53 37.65
N PRO A 614 61.19 44.27 37.18
CA PRO A 614 62.37 43.42 37.26
C PRO A 614 63.14 43.42 35.94
N GLN A 615 64.43 43.65 36.09
CA GLN A 615 65.49 43.71 35.09
C GLN A 615 65.64 42.40 34.30
N ALA A 616 66.23 42.55 33.11
CA ALA A 616 66.66 41.47 32.24
C ALA A 616 67.69 40.55 32.94
N ILE A 617 67.46 39.24 32.85
CA ILE A 617 68.41 38.21 33.29
C ILE A 617 69.57 38.12 32.28
N PRO A 618 70.84 38.10 32.74
CA PRO A 618 72.04 38.17 31.89
C PRO A 618 72.29 36.93 31.01
N GLY A 619 72.91 37.17 29.86
CA GLY A 619 73.08 36.24 28.73
C GLY A 619 74.00 35.02 28.91
N SER A 620 74.37 34.63 30.12
CA SER A 620 75.25 33.46 30.35
C SER A 620 74.52 32.12 30.56
N ALA A 621 73.18 32.11 30.66
CA ALA A 621 72.41 30.87 30.77
C ALA A 621 71.92 30.28 29.42
N ARG A 622 72.11 31.01 28.30
CA ARG A 622 71.66 30.58 26.95
C ARG A 622 72.61 29.61 26.24
N GLN A 623 73.83 29.38 26.74
CA GLN A 623 74.81 28.50 26.08
C GLN A 623 74.94 27.09 26.68
N SER A 624 74.42 26.81 27.87
CA SER A 624 74.46 25.45 28.44
C SER A 624 73.33 24.54 27.94
N ILE A 625 72.23 25.09 27.42
CA ILE A 625 71.07 24.33 26.91
C ILE A 625 71.24 23.93 25.43
N ARG A 626 72.11 24.59 24.66
CA ARG A 626 72.44 24.19 23.28
C ARG A 626 73.45 23.02 23.19
N ARG A 627 74.12 22.64 24.28
CA ARG A 627 75.04 21.49 24.30
C ARG A 627 74.42 20.17 24.77
N MET A 628 73.21 20.17 25.35
CA MET A 628 72.50 18.93 25.71
C MET A 628 71.49 18.44 24.67
N ASN A 629 71.04 19.30 23.74
CA ASN A 629 70.11 18.90 22.66
C ASN A 629 70.81 18.45 21.36
N GLY A 630 72.14 18.29 21.37
CA GLY A 630 72.93 17.77 20.25
C GLY A 630 73.35 16.30 20.38
N ALA A 631 73.02 15.61 21.47
CA ALA A 631 73.52 14.27 21.79
C ALA A 631 72.43 13.19 21.93
N ALA A 632 71.22 13.42 21.42
CA ALA A 632 70.13 12.42 21.41
C ALA A 632 69.37 12.36 20.07
N VAL A 633 70.09 12.54 18.96
CA VAL A 633 69.58 12.27 17.58
C VAL A 633 70.44 11.22 16.85
N LEU A 634 71.29 10.48 17.58
CA LEU A 634 72.04 9.34 17.06
C LEU A 634 71.96 8.18 18.06
N GLU A 635 70.78 7.59 18.21
CA GLU A 635 70.57 6.22 18.71
C GLU A 635 69.09 5.84 18.52
N SER A 636 68.71 5.63 17.25
CA SER A 636 67.61 4.77 16.79
C SER A 636 67.64 4.75 15.26
N ALA A 637 68.68 4.10 14.74
CA ALA A 637 68.62 3.34 13.50
C ALA A 637 68.42 1.87 13.88
#